data_AF-A0A5Q3L551-F1
#
_entry.id   AF-A0A5Q3L551-F1
#
_cell.length_a   1.000
_cell.length_b   1.000
_cell.length_c   1.000
_cell.angle_alpha   90.00
_cell.angle_beta   90.00
_cell.angle_gamma   90.00
#
_symmetry.space_group_name_H-M   'P 1'
#
loop_
_entity.id
_entity.type
_entity.pdbx_description
1 polymer ?
#
loop_
_entity_poly.entity_id
_entity_poly.type
_entity_poly.pdbx_seq_one_letter_code
_entity_poly.pdbx_strand_id
1 'polypeptide(L)'
;MNTIFFIGKWHGFTQAVVILLSSAIWTSYAQSDELIAWAESNRQLASPTYAIRSVQDAHSSETPVIVRQGELDSLIDSDGGGACPISAALIAMQTLRSMAGQPLHPQPHQYALLLFQRDPKLKRGRITNKRFVDLLGWLSDQIPEYDIRADVLSARNSEYTKTGPYWSDSDGPDLVIRGGELCILAYTVTTADGKTLGRHFVLLKDHVDTQIRVLNPGKPMKDYQFKVEKRDSPSVNYKNYKRVFLESPGRMSANSSVLELNTVFKARLVLSEQGPTSAYLLTVNQVKTEIDELAEQLRSEGKLTSPREWRSRGAVFGLPGLDLPVAVGGSGWNAQQMLEIFRHAGRYNLNLRDVVGGAHGRPAVKMDSSVANAALKQLVDGNAYFAVAITEENAGTDTKSMQSRAVKDGEGFRLSGSKLWNARLRQATHVVLYTSSADGSSDDRTAFLLPIHHPGLEIVDRYAHGLTGNSFGGLKFDKMYVGAEHLIGKDGEGGEIFKEHFLYWRLMQAGAAIGCGERALEIMAERIRQRHVFGGPIGRFTHLQQPIGENLTKLRMALALAREAARLYDRGDFDAAEPLVNGIKAEGVEIALAACDEAMRAHGALGYSRDVDLGDRVRDLMGLRIADGTTDVMRMTVVREEYGFDLWEMSVRSYSNATSETGEE
;
A
#
# COMPACT_ATOMS: atom_id res chain seq x y z
N MET A 1 -48.55 -15.90 -24.21
CA MET A 1 -49.52 -17.02 -24.13
C MET A 1 -49.97 -17.09 -22.67
N ASN A 2 -51.10 -16.47 -22.31
CA ASN A 2 -52.46 -17.08 -22.26
C ASN A 2 -52.47 -18.28 -21.29
N THR A 3 -53.21 -18.42 -20.19
CA THR A 3 -54.49 -17.82 -19.71
C THR A 3 -54.66 -18.22 -18.21
N ILE A 4 -54.96 -17.34 -17.23
CA ILE A 4 -56.25 -17.05 -16.53
C ILE A 4 -57.05 -18.32 -16.06
N PHE A 5 -57.47 -18.54 -14.79
CA PHE A 5 -58.65 -17.97 -14.07
C PHE A 5 -58.77 -18.55 -12.62
N PHE A 6 -58.95 -17.68 -11.58
CA PHE A 6 -60.12 -17.55 -10.64
C PHE A 6 -60.23 -18.60 -9.49
N ILE A 7 -60.64 -18.37 -8.22
CA ILE A 7 -61.43 -17.41 -7.42
C ILE A 7 -60.86 -17.49 -5.99
N GLY A 8 -60.64 -16.43 -5.20
CA GLY A 8 -61.65 -15.60 -4.56
C GLY A 8 -61.09 -14.92 -3.31
N LYS A 9 -61.43 -13.65 -3.11
CA LYS A 9 -61.27 -12.96 -1.82
C LYS A 9 -62.52 -13.22 -0.96
N TRP A 10 -62.35 -13.58 0.30
CA TRP A 10 -62.75 -12.78 1.49
C TRP A 10 -62.81 -13.67 2.76
N HIS A 11 -62.03 -13.24 3.75
CA HIS A 11 -62.22 -13.32 5.20
C HIS A 11 -61.96 -14.63 5.95
N GLY A 12 -60.89 -14.60 6.74
CA GLY A 12 -61.08 -14.73 8.19
C GLY A 12 -60.47 -15.94 8.86
N PHE A 13 -59.25 -15.72 9.36
CA PHE A 13 -58.76 -16.22 10.65
C PHE A 13 -58.26 -17.66 10.80
N THR A 14 -57.00 -17.68 11.27
CA THR A 14 -56.36 -18.60 12.23
C THR A 14 -55.99 -20.03 11.82
N GLN A 15 -54.66 -20.19 11.80
CA GLN A 15 -53.88 -21.12 12.62
C GLN A 15 -54.06 -22.64 12.47
N ALA A 16 -52.87 -23.24 12.38
CA ALA A 16 -52.42 -24.40 13.14
C ALA A 16 -52.51 -25.79 12.48
N VAL A 17 -51.29 -26.27 12.19
CA VAL A 17 -50.73 -27.57 12.61
C VAL A 17 -51.11 -28.79 11.77
N VAL A 18 -50.07 -29.59 11.39
CA VAL A 18 -50.00 -31.06 11.31
C VAL A 18 -48.71 -31.44 10.52
N ILE A 19 -47.80 -32.36 10.84
CA ILE A 19 -47.64 -33.38 11.91
C ILE A 19 -46.18 -33.96 11.88
N LEU A 20 -45.61 -34.16 13.08
CA LEU A 20 -44.79 -35.27 13.64
C LEU A 20 -43.70 -35.99 12.79
N LEU A 21 -42.42 -35.88 13.16
CA LEU A 21 -41.58 -36.76 14.02
C LEU A 21 -40.96 -38.01 13.35
N SER A 22 -39.63 -38.00 13.19
CA SER A 22 -38.75 -38.98 13.84
C SER A 22 -37.35 -38.38 14.10
N SER A 23 -36.90 -38.53 15.34
CA SER A 23 -35.63 -38.15 15.98
C SER A 23 -34.46 -39.02 15.49
N ALA A 24 -33.17 -38.68 15.60
CA ALA A 24 -32.50 -37.97 16.68
C ALA A 24 -31.07 -37.51 16.29
N ILE A 25 -30.60 -36.52 17.05
CA ILE A 25 -29.24 -35.99 17.20
C ILE A 25 -28.85 -34.96 16.13
N TRP A 26 -28.50 -33.76 16.62
CA TRP A 26 -28.21 -32.50 15.92
C TRP A 26 -29.39 -31.54 15.75
N THR A 27 -29.90 -31.05 16.87
CA THR A 27 -30.46 -29.69 17.03
C THR A 27 -29.99 -29.22 18.41
N SER A 28 -29.56 -27.99 18.64
CA SER A 28 -30.14 -26.73 18.18
C SER A 28 -29.08 -25.63 18.12
N TYR A 29 -29.10 -24.82 17.07
CA TYR A 29 -29.12 -23.34 17.16
C TYR A 29 -29.51 -22.78 15.78
N ALA A 30 -30.69 -23.18 15.31
CA ALA A 30 -31.39 -22.53 14.20
C ALA A 30 -32.26 -21.41 14.78
N GLN A 31 -31.63 -20.26 15.02
CA GLN A 31 -32.29 -18.95 15.08
C GLN A 31 -31.60 -17.96 14.13
N SER A 32 -30.80 -18.47 13.18
CA SER A 32 -29.93 -17.66 12.33
C SER A 32 -30.59 -17.14 11.06
N ASP A 33 -31.53 -17.87 10.45
CA ASP A 33 -31.78 -17.65 9.01
C ASP A 33 -32.78 -16.51 8.71
N GLU A 34 -33.77 -16.27 9.56
CA GLU A 34 -34.62 -15.07 9.45
C GLU A 34 -33.90 -13.79 9.90
N LEU A 35 -32.92 -13.91 10.80
CA LEU A 35 -32.09 -12.81 11.30
C LEU A 35 -30.99 -12.42 10.29
N ILE A 36 -30.42 -13.41 9.60
CA ILE A 36 -29.54 -13.22 8.45
C ILE A 36 -30.32 -12.57 7.30
N ALA A 37 -31.52 -13.06 6.97
CA ALA A 37 -32.36 -12.45 5.93
C ALA A 37 -32.81 -11.00 6.27
N TRP A 38 -33.05 -10.70 7.56
CA TRP A 38 -33.35 -9.33 8.01
C TRP A 38 -32.10 -8.43 8.04
N ALA A 39 -30.93 -8.95 8.42
CA ALA A 39 -29.65 -8.22 8.41
C ALA A 39 -29.13 -7.96 6.99
N GLU A 40 -29.32 -8.91 6.07
CA GLU A 40 -29.01 -8.79 4.65
C GLU A 40 -29.89 -7.74 3.96
N SER A 41 -31.16 -7.60 4.39
CA SER A 41 -32.09 -6.60 3.85
C SER A 41 -31.92 -5.20 4.46
N ASN A 42 -31.31 -5.06 5.66
CA ASN A 42 -31.23 -3.76 6.37
C ASN A 42 -29.84 -3.31 6.89
N ARG A 43 -28.72 -4.02 6.64
CA ARG A 43 -27.32 -3.63 6.95
C ARG A 43 -27.12 -2.71 8.19
N GLN A 44 -27.76 -2.99 9.32
CA GLN A 44 -27.55 -2.24 10.58
C GLN A 44 -26.67 -3.06 11.53
N LEU A 45 -25.49 -2.51 11.86
CA LEU A 45 -24.56 -3.10 12.84
C LEU A 45 -25.21 -3.18 14.23
N ALA A 46 -24.93 -4.24 14.97
CA ALA A 46 -25.50 -4.44 16.30
C ALA A 46 -25.00 -3.37 17.31
N SER A 47 -25.77 -3.18 18.39
CA SER A 47 -25.39 -2.28 19.49
C SER A 47 -24.14 -2.81 20.21
N PRO A 48 -23.18 -1.93 20.60
CA PRO A 48 -22.01 -2.33 21.38
C PRO A 48 -22.38 -2.97 22.73
N THR A 49 -23.52 -2.60 23.33
CA THR A 49 -24.02 -3.21 24.58
C THR A 49 -24.26 -4.71 24.41
N TYR A 50 -24.90 -5.09 23.31
CA TYR A 50 -25.19 -6.49 22.98
C TYR A 50 -23.90 -7.24 22.65
N ALA A 51 -23.05 -6.65 21.82
CA ALA A 51 -21.81 -7.27 21.39
C ALA A 51 -20.83 -7.54 22.55
N ILE A 52 -20.69 -6.59 23.49
CA ILE A 52 -19.87 -6.80 24.70
C ILE A 52 -20.40 -7.99 25.51
N ARG A 53 -21.72 -8.12 25.65
CA ARG A 53 -22.32 -9.25 26.37
C ARG A 53 -22.09 -10.57 25.64
N SER A 54 -22.22 -10.59 24.30
CA SER A 54 -21.92 -11.76 23.48
C SER A 54 -20.47 -12.23 23.65
N VAL A 55 -19.51 -11.31 23.65
CA VAL A 55 -18.08 -11.61 23.90
C VAL A 55 -17.85 -12.15 25.32
N GLN A 56 -18.53 -11.58 26.33
CA GLN A 56 -18.49 -12.09 27.71
C GLN A 56 -19.05 -13.52 27.78
N ASP A 57 -20.25 -13.75 27.25
CA ASP A 57 -20.95 -15.03 27.30
C ASP A 57 -20.18 -16.15 26.57
N ALA A 58 -19.45 -15.80 25.50
CA ALA A 58 -18.60 -16.74 24.75
C ALA A 58 -17.26 -17.08 25.43
N HIS A 59 -16.83 -16.32 26.44
CA HIS A 59 -15.54 -16.53 27.10
C HIS A 59 -15.61 -17.61 28.18
N SER A 60 -14.82 -18.68 28.01
CA SER A 60 -14.61 -19.73 29.01
C SER A 60 -13.13 -20.08 29.16
N SER A 61 -12.79 -20.94 30.12
CA SER A 61 -11.42 -21.47 30.25
C SER A 61 -11.02 -22.38 29.08
N GLU A 62 -11.98 -23.02 28.43
CA GLU A 62 -11.76 -23.89 27.27
C GLU A 62 -11.70 -23.10 25.96
N THR A 63 -12.47 -22.00 25.88
CA THR A 63 -12.56 -21.12 24.71
C THR A 63 -12.26 -19.66 25.12
N PRO A 64 -10.99 -19.30 25.35
CA PRO A 64 -10.64 -17.98 25.85
C PRO A 64 -10.67 -16.93 24.73
N VAL A 65 -11.84 -16.31 24.50
CA VAL A 65 -12.00 -15.21 23.52
C VAL A 65 -11.69 -13.80 24.07
N ILE A 66 -11.37 -13.67 25.37
CA ILE A 66 -10.94 -12.43 26.03
C ILE A 66 -9.53 -12.63 26.57
N VAL A 67 -8.66 -11.66 26.34
CA VAL A 67 -7.33 -11.58 26.97
C VAL A 67 -7.41 -10.57 28.10
N ARG A 68 -7.27 -11.00 29.34
CA ARG A 68 -7.37 -10.14 30.54
C ARG A 68 -6.08 -9.36 30.72
N GLN A 69 -6.19 -8.17 31.33
CA GLN A 69 -5.01 -7.37 31.67
C GLN A 69 -3.98 -8.18 32.47
N GLY A 70 -4.42 -8.91 33.49
CA GLY A 70 -3.54 -9.69 34.37
C GLY A 70 -2.74 -10.79 33.65
N GLU A 71 -3.22 -11.27 32.51
CA GLU A 71 -2.51 -12.24 31.68
C GLU A 71 -1.36 -11.59 30.90
N LEU A 72 -1.48 -10.29 30.62
CA LEU A 72 -0.45 -9.50 29.92
C LEU A 72 0.56 -8.86 30.87
N ASP A 73 0.20 -8.66 32.14
CA ASP A 73 1.06 -7.97 33.12
C ASP A 73 2.44 -8.65 33.26
N SER A 74 2.54 -9.97 33.07
CA SER A 74 3.81 -10.72 33.09
C SER A 74 4.73 -10.45 31.89
N LEU A 75 4.19 -9.87 30.82
CA LEU A 75 4.90 -9.56 29.57
C LEU A 75 5.29 -8.07 29.45
N ILE A 76 4.86 -7.25 30.40
CA ILE A 76 5.14 -5.80 30.47
C ILE A 76 6.33 -5.56 31.39
N ASP A 77 7.21 -4.64 31.01
CA ASP A 77 8.40 -4.30 31.80
C ASP A 77 7.98 -3.57 33.09
N SER A 78 8.84 -3.56 34.11
CA SER A 78 8.51 -3.01 35.44
C SER A 78 8.15 -1.51 35.45
N ASP A 79 8.52 -0.76 34.41
CA ASP A 79 8.18 0.64 34.18
C ASP A 79 7.03 0.84 33.15
N GLY A 80 6.46 -0.27 32.65
CA GLY A 80 5.45 -0.30 31.60
C GLY A 80 4.01 -0.22 32.11
N GLY A 81 3.14 0.39 31.29
CA GLY A 81 1.69 0.50 31.53
C GLY A 81 0.85 -0.04 30.37
N GLY A 82 1.41 -0.97 29.58
CA GLY A 82 0.83 -1.44 28.32
C GLY A 82 -0.29 -2.48 28.44
N ALA A 83 -0.36 -3.24 29.52
CA ALA A 83 -1.29 -4.38 29.65
C ALA A 83 -2.76 -3.97 29.55
N CYS A 84 -3.18 -2.92 30.29
CA CYS A 84 -4.57 -2.45 30.29
C CYS A 84 -5.04 -1.98 28.90
N PRO A 85 -4.33 -1.07 28.21
CA PRO A 85 -4.71 -0.67 26.85
C PRO A 85 -4.64 -1.82 25.83
N ILE A 86 -3.65 -2.71 25.89
CA ILE A 86 -3.58 -3.83 24.94
C ILE A 86 -4.77 -4.78 25.12
N SER A 87 -5.08 -5.13 26.37
CA SER A 87 -6.26 -5.93 26.71
C SER A 87 -7.57 -5.23 26.27
N ALA A 88 -7.70 -3.92 26.51
CA ALA A 88 -8.86 -3.14 26.05
C ALA A 88 -9.02 -3.18 24.51
N ALA A 89 -7.93 -3.06 23.77
CA ALA A 89 -7.98 -3.08 22.30
C ALA A 89 -8.35 -4.47 21.76
N LEU A 90 -7.82 -5.55 22.35
CA LEU A 90 -8.17 -6.92 21.96
C LEU A 90 -9.65 -7.23 22.24
N ILE A 91 -10.17 -6.77 23.37
CA ILE A 91 -11.60 -6.91 23.70
C ILE A 91 -12.45 -6.04 22.75
N ALA A 92 -11.98 -4.85 22.40
CA ALA A 92 -12.64 -3.99 21.43
C ALA A 92 -12.71 -4.64 20.04
N MET A 93 -11.64 -5.29 19.58
CA MET A 93 -11.64 -6.06 18.33
C MET A 93 -12.71 -7.15 18.34
N GLN A 94 -12.78 -7.98 19.39
CA GLN A 94 -13.80 -9.03 19.50
C GLN A 94 -15.22 -8.45 19.55
N THR A 95 -15.39 -7.33 20.24
CA THR A 95 -16.67 -6.62 20.32
C THR A 95 -17.09 -6.11 18.94
N LEU A 96 -16.18 -5.51 18.19
CA LEU A 96 -16.46 -5.01 16.83
C LEU A 96 -16.77 -6.18 15.88
N ARG A 97 -16.06 -7.31 15.95
CA ARG A 97 -16.41 -8.54 15.21
C ARG A 97 -17.85 -8.97 15.49
N SER A 98 -18.23 -9.04 16.77
CA SER A 98 -19.60 -9.36 17.17
C SER A 98 -20.62 -8.34 16.66
N MET A 99 -20.30 -7.04 16.67
CA MET A 99 -21.18 -5.98 16.11
C MET A 99 -21.44 -6.14 14.61
N ALA A 100 -20.47 -6.67 13.86
CA ALA A 100 -20.59 -6.98 12.43
C ALA A 100 -21.19 -8.37 12.13
N GLY A 101 -21.58 -9.13 13.14
CA GLY A 101 -22.05 -10.51 12.94
C GLY A 101 -20.93 -11.50 12.53
N GLN A 102 -19.67 -11.10 12.65
CA GLN A 102 -18.51 -11.94 12.37
C GLN A 102 -18.23 -12.89 13.54
N PRO A 103 -17.73 -14.11 13.29
CA PRO A 103 -17.37 -15.05 14.37
C PRO A 103 -16.24 -14.48 15.24
N LEU A 104 -16.28 -14.71 16.54
CA LEU A 104 -15.21 -14.31 17.46
C LEU A 104 -13.92 -15.07 17.15
N HIS A 105 -12.77 -14.42 17.32
CA HIS A 105 -11.49 -15.08 17.11
C HIS A 105 -11.20 -16.06 18.26
N PRO A 106 -10.84 -17.33 17.99
CA PRO A 106 -10.68 -18.33 19.04
C PRO A 106 -9.37 -18.18 19.84
N GLN A 107 -8.37 -17.48 19.30
CA GLN A 107 -7.02 -17.37 19.89
C GLN A 107 -6.50 -15.92 19.99
N PRO A 108 -7.21 -14.99 20.66
CA PRO A 108 -6.86 -13.56 20.68
C PRO A 108 -5.51 -13.26 21.37
N HIS A 109 -4.98 -14.18 22.18
CA HIS A 109 -3.67 -14.08 22.82
C HIS A 109 -2.52 -14.12 21.81
N GLN A 110 -2.69 -14.77 20.64
CA GLN A 110 -1.69 -14.73 19.58
C GLN A 110 -1.48 -13.31 19.07
N TYR A 111 -2.54 -12.51 18.97
CA TYR A 111 -2.43 -11.10 18.58
C TYR A 111 -1.64 -10.27 19.59
N ALA A 112 -1.80 -10.55 20.88
CA ALA A 112 -0.98 -9.89 21.91
C ALA A 112 0.51 -10.21 21.74
N LEU A 113 0.87 -11.46 21.44
CA LEU A 113 2.26 -11.87 21.22
C LEU A 113 2.85 -11.24 19.94
N LEU A 114 2.07 -11.23 18.85
CA LEU A 114 2.47 -10.58 17.59
C LEU A 114 2.69 -9.07 17.77
N LEU A 115 1.84 -8.40 18.57
CA LEU A 115 2.01 -6.99 18.93
C LEU A 115 3.35 -6.74 19.64
N PHE A 116 3.69 -7.59 20.61
CA PHE A 116 4.95 -7.46 21.34
C PHE A 116 6.19 -7.79 20.49
N GLN A 117 6.07 -8.69 19.53
CA GLN A 117 7.14 -8.97 18.57
C GLN A 117 7.35 -7.81 17.61
N ARG A 118 6.27 -7.21 17.12
CA ARG A 118 6.28 -6.10 16.15
C ARG A 118 6.75 -4.79 16.78
N ASP A 119 6.20 -4.43 17.94
CA ASP A 119 6.58 -3.22 18.67
C ASP A 119 6.98 -3.56 20.11
N PRO A 120 8.24 -3.95 20.33
CA PRO A 120 8.76 -4.21 21.67
C PRO A 120 8.64 -3.00 22.61
N LYS A 121 8.44 -1.78 22.10
CA LYS A 121 8.23 -0.59 22.93
C LYS A 121 6.87 -0.58 23.62
N LEU A 122 5.91 -1.42 23.20
CA LEU A 122 4.61 -1.59 23.89
C LEU A 122 4.76 -2.19 25.29
N LYS A 123 5.90 -2.84 25.58
CA LYS A 123 6.24 -3.33 26.92
C LYS A 123 6.68 -2.24 27.88
N ARG A 124 7.01 -1.04 27.38
CA ARG A 124 7.62 0.05 28.15
C ARG A 124 6.80 1.34 28.14
N GLY A 125 6.80 2.03 29.27
CA GLY A 125 6.09 3.30 29.43
C GLY A 125 4.57 3.23 29.24
N ARG A 126 3.93 4.40 29.22
CA ARG A 126 2.47 4.54 29.05
C ARG A 126 2.08 4.66 27.59
N ILE A 127 0.96 4.05 27.20
CA ILE A 127 0.43 4.14 25.84
C ILE A 127 -0.24 5.51 25.62
N THR A 128 0.26 6.25 24.61
CA THR A 128 -0.31 7.53 24.14
C THR A 128 -1.60 7.34 23.34
N ASN A 129 -2.37 8.40 23.13
CA ASN A 129 -3.59 8.33 22.31
C ASN A 129 -3.33 7.83 20.89
N LYS A 130 -2.29 8.37 20.24
CA LYS A 130 -1.88 7.94 18.90
C LYS A 130 -1.58 6.45 18.85
N ARG A 131 -0.73 5.96 19.76
CA ARG A 131 -0.38 4.53 19.81
C ARG A 131 -1.58 3.61 20.06
N PHE A 132 -2.58 4.06 20.84
CA PHE A 132 -3.78 3.27 21.04
C PHE A 132 -4.66 3.21 19.78
N VAL A 133 -4.74 4.29 19.00
CA VAL A 133 -5.38 4.28 17.67
C VAL A 133 -4.63 3.37 16.71
N ASP A 134 -3.31 3.47 16.66
CA ASP A 134 -2.46 2.61 15.82
C ASP A 134 -2.68 1.12 16.15
N LEU A 135 -2.86 0.80 17.43
CA LEU A 135 -3.17 -0.54 17.92
C LEU A 135 -4.56 -1.02 17.45
N LEU A 136 -5.60 -0.18 17.54
CA LEU A 136 -6.93 -0.52 17.01
C LEU A 136 -6.92 -0.69 15.50
N GLY A 137 -6.16 0.16 14.79
CA GLY A 137 -5.96 0.03 13.34
C GLY A 137 -5.28 -1.29 12.98
N TRP A 138 -4.23 -1.70 13.71
CA TRP A 138 -3.59 -2.99 13.47
C TRP A 138 -4.53 -4.18 13.70
N LEU A 139 -5.35 -4.12 14.75
CA LEU A 139 -6.35 -5.16 15.03
C LEU A 139 -7.48 -5.15 13.98
N SER A 140 -7.68 -4.04 13.27
CA SER A 140 -8.63 -3.96 12.17
C SER A 140 -8.32 -4.91 11.04
N ASP A 141 -7.03 -5.08 10.71
CA ASP A 141 -6.59 -5.98 9.64
C ASP A 141 -7.02 -7.44 9.90
N GLN A 142 -7.46 -7.74 11.12
CA GLN A 142 -7.92 -9.05 11.54
C GLN A 142 -9.44 -9.20 11.47
N ILE A 143 -10.21 -8.19 11.05
CA ILE A 143 -11.66 -8.26 10.84
C ILE A 143 -11.94 -8.26 9.33
N PRO A 144 -12.27 -9.43 8.73
CA PRO A 144 -12.61 -9.51 7.32
C PRO A 144 -13.72 -8.52 6.94
N GLU A 145 -13.61 -7.92 5.75
CA GLU A 145 -14.62 -7.03 5.14
C GLU A 145 -14.80 -5.64 5.80
N TYR A 146 -14.13 -5.35 6.92
CA TYR A 146 -14.31 -4.08 7.64
C TYR A 146 -13.01 -3.45 8.16
N ASP A 147 -12.91 -2.14 7.98
CA ASP A 147 -11.88 -1.30 8.60
C ASP A 147 -12.42 -0.67 9.92
N ILE A 148 -11.57 -0.57 10.96
CA ILE A 148 -11.84 0.11 12.21
C ILE A 148 -11.32 1.55 12.10
N ARG A 149 -12.24 2.52 12.09
CA ARG A 149 -11.90 3.95 12.22
C ARG A 149 -12.13 4.42 13.65
N ALA A 150 -11.11 4.98 14.27
CA ALA A 150 -11.18 5.49 15.63
C ALA A 150 -11.03 7.02 15.67
N ASP A 151 -12.10 7.72 16.06
CA ASP A 151 -12.02 9.15 16.37
C ASP A 151 -11.59 9.32 17.83
N VAL A 152 -10.72 10.31 18.10
CA VAL A 152 -10.21 10.58 19.44
C VAL A 152 -10.65 11.95 19.91
N LEU A 153 -11.42 12.01 20.98
CA LEU A 153 -11.75 13.26 21.67
C LEU A 153 -11.03 13.28 23.02
N SER A 154 -10.39 14.39 23.37
CA SER A 154 -9.66 14.52 24.64
C SER A 154 -10.12 15.72 25.45
N ALA A 155 -9.86 15.70 26.76
CA ALA A 155 -9.90 16.91 27.57
C ALA A 155 -8.77 17.86 27.16
N ARG A 156 -8.99 19.18 27.22
CA ARG A 156 -7.97 20.19 26.89
C ARG A 156 -6.71 20.10 27.75
N ASN A 157 -6.84 19.60 28.97
CA ASN A 157 -5.75 19.41 29.94
C ASN A 157 -5.12 17.99 29.87
N SER A 158 -5.48 17.16 28.88
CA SER A 158 -4.96 15.81 28.78
C SER A 158 -3.45 15.80 28.46
N GLU A 159 -2.64 15.22 29.33
CA GLU A 159 -1.19 15.05 29.11
C GLU A 159 -0.86 14.11 27.92
N TYR A 160 -1.86 13.39 27.42
CA TYR A 160 -1.72 12.39 26.37
C TYR A 160 -2.02 12.94 24.96
N THR A 161 -2.34 14.23 24.85
CA THR A 161 -2.40 14.96 23.58
C THR A 161 -2.08 16.44 23.75
N LYS A 162 -1.20 16.98 22.88
CA LYS A 162 -0.85 18.42 22.89
C LYS A 162 -1.68 19.24 21.89
N THR A 163 -2.25 18.59 20.88
CA THR A 163 -3.01 19.20 19.78
C THR A 163 -4.05 18.20 19.29
N GLY A 164 -5.28 18.62 19.02
CA GLY A 164 -6.33 17.74 18.49
C GLY A 164 -7.74 18.21 18.82
N PRO A 165 -8.78 17.49 18.38
CA PRO A 165 -10.14 17.82 18.74
C PRO A 165 -10.39 17.57 20.24
N TYR A 166 -10.89 18.60 20.90
CA TYR A 166 -11.26 18.57 22.32
C TYR A 166 -12.78 18.55 22.45
N TRP A 167 -13.30 17.90 23.48
CA TRP A 167 -14.73 18.00 23.80
C TRP A 167 -15.07 19.34 24.44
N SER A 168 -16.37 19.67 24.45
CA SER A 168 -16.90 20.89 25.05
C SER A 168 -16.56 20.95 26.54
N ASP A 169 -16.09 22.11 26.98
CA ASP A 169 -15.72 22.35 28.37
C ASP A 169 -16.96 22.48 29.29
N SER A 170 -18.14 22.79 28.73
CA SER A 170 -19.43 22.75 29.45
C SER A 170 -20.08 21.37 29.39
N ASP A 171 -20.04 20.73 28.22
CA ASP A 171 -20.86 19.55 27.95
C ASP A 171 -20.12 18.22 28.16
N GLY A 172 -18.78 18.26 28.24
CA GLY A 172 -17.96 17.05 28.34
C GLY A 172 -17.98 16.23 27.04
N PRO A 173 -17.45 15.00 27.06
CA PRO A 173 -17.50 14.12 25.90
C PRO A 173 -18.92 13.61 25.65
N ASP A 174 -19.26 13.40 24.38
CA ASP A 174 -20.46 12.66 23.99
C ASP A 174 -20.29 11.16 24.28
N LEU A 175 -21.03 10.67 25.26
CA LEU A 175 -21.08 9.26 25.69
C LEU A 175 -22.34 8.53 25.21
N VAL A 176 -23.12 9.12 24.29
CA VAL A 176 -24.29 8.45 23.73
C VAL A 176 -23.87 7.22 22.94
N ILE A 177 -24.50 6.09 23.25
CA ILE A 177 -24.26 4.81 22.58
C ILE A 177 -25.08 4.75 21.30
N ARG A 178 -24.42 4.43 20.19
CA ARG A 178 -25.04 4.30 18.87
C ARG A 178 -24.71 2.92 18.29
N GLY A 179 -25.62 2.35 17.51
CA GLY A 179 -25.33 1.13 16.74
C GLY A 179 -24.14 1.36 15.80
N GLY A 180 -23.23 0.40 15.71
CA GLY A 180 -22.02 0.53 14.87
C GLY A 180 -20.88 1.40 15.41
N GLU A 181 -21.01 2.00 16.60
CA GLU A 181 -19.97 2.80 17.26
C GLU A 181 -19.65 2.25 18.65
N LEU A 182 -18.43 1.74 18.85
CA LEU A 182 -17.91 1.33 20.15
C LEU A 182 -17.15 2.49 20.81
N CYS A 183 -17.56 2.85 22.02
CA CYS A 183 -16.92 3.90 22.80
C CYS A 183 -15.94 3.29 23.83
N ILE A 184 -14.69 3.71 23.78
CA ILE A 184 -13.62 3.29 24.71
C ILE A 184 -13.18 4.53 25.50
N LEU A 185 -13.20 4.43 26.82
CA LEU A 185 -12.87 5.52 27.73
C LEU A 185 -11.47 5.31 28.29
N ALA A 186 -10.66 6.36 28.33
CA ALA A 186 -9.38 6.36 29.03
C ALA A 186 -9.36 7.42 30.13
N TYR A 187 -9.12 6.96 31.36
CA TYR A 187 -9.08 7.80 32.55
C TYR A 187 -7.75 7.68 33.28
N THR A 188 -7.32 8.78 33.89
CA THR A 188 -6.12 8.87 34.72
C THR A 188 -6.51 8.65 36.18
N VAL A 189 -5.70 7.86 36.89
CA VAL A 189 -5.87 7.59 38.32
C VAL A 189 -4.84 8.41 39.08
N THR A 190 -5.30 9.26 39.99
CA THR A 190 -4.44 10.04 40.88
C THR A 190 -4.78 9.77 42.35
N THR A 191 -3.80 9.92 43.24
CA THR A 191 -4.05 10.03 44.68
C THR A 191 -4.72 11.36 45.03
N ALA A 192 -5.21 11.49 46.27
CA ALA A 192 -5.84 12.72 46.76
C ALA A 192 -4.90 13.94 46.76
N ASP A 193 -3.59 13.73 46.90
CA ASP A 193 -2.52 14.74 46.79
C ASP A 193 -2.06 15.01 45.35
N GLY A 194 -2.70 14.39 44.35
CA GLY A 194 -2.49 14.69 42.93
C GLY A 194 -1.39 13.89 42.22
N LYS A 195 -0.80 12.88 42.87
CA LYS A 195 0.20 12.00 42.22
C LYS A 195 -0.48 11.01 41.29
N THR A 196 -0.06 10.97 40.03
CA THR A 196 -0.56 10.01 39.02
C THR A 196 -0.08 8.59 39.32
N LEU A 197 -1.05 7.71 39.62
CA LEU A 197 -0.85 6.28 39.85
C LEU A 197 -0.88 5.46 38.56
N GLY A 198 -1.67 5.87 37.57
CA GLY A 198 -1.79 5.12 36.33
C GLY A 198 -2.81 5.68 35.34
N ARG A 199 -2.95 4.98 34.22
CA ARG A 199 -3.93 5.27 33.17
C ARG A 199 -4.65 3.97 32.82
N HIS A 200 -5.97 3.99 32.80
CA HIS A 200 -6.79 2.81 32.49
C HIS A 200 -7.69 3.06 31.30
N PHE A 201 -8.00 1.97 30.59
CA PHE A 201 -8.88 1.93 29.42
C PHE A 201 -10.05 0.98 29.73
N VAL A 202 -11.27 1.41 29.44
CA VAL A 202 -12.50 0.63 29.66
C VAL A 202 -13.45 0.80 28.47
N LEU A 203 -14.28 -0.20 28.20
CA LEU A 203 -15.25 -0.14 27.10
C LEU A 203 -16.61 0.27 27.66
N LEU A 204 -17.23 1.31 27.09
CA LEU A 204 -18.54 1.77 27.48
C LEU A 204 -19.60 0.77 27.01
N LYS A 205 -20.32 0.18 27.97
CA LYS A 205 -21.35 -0.82 27.75
C LYS A 205 -22.74 -0.21 27.79
N ASP A 206 -22.99 0.75 28.68
CA ASP A 206 -24.28 1.43 28.82
C ASP A 206 -24.11 2.85 29.35
N HIS A 207 -25.06 3.74 29.02
CA HIS A 207 -25.09 5.12 29.49
C HIS A 207 -26.54 5.59 29.71
N VAL A 208 -26.88 5.89 30.96
CA VAL A 208 -28.19 6.43 31.36
C VAL A 208 -27.95 7.67 32.22
N ASP A 209 -28.34 8.84 31.72
CA ASP A 209 -28.14 10.16 32.33
C ASP A 209 -26.68 10.48 32.70
N THR A 210 -26.30 10.27 33.97
CA THR A 210 -24.94 10.47 34.48
C THR A 210 -24.30 9.16 34.91
N GLN A 211 -24.98 8.03 34.75
CA GLN A 211 -24.48 6.70 35.11
C GLN A 211 -23.99 5.99 33.86
N ILE A 212 -22.75 5.53 33.89
CA ILE A 212 -22.17 4.66 32.86
C ILE A 212 -21.93 3.26 33.42
N ARG A 213 -22.13 2.26 32.57
CA ARG A 213 -21.65 0.90 32.80
C ARG A 213 -20.53 0.60 31.84
N VAL A 214 -19.44 0.03 32.32
CA VAL A 214 -18.25 -0.27 31.51
C VAL A 214 -17.76 -1.68 31.74
N LEU A 215 -17.13 -2.25 30.71
CA LEU A 215 -16.31 -3.44 30.84
C LEU A 215 -14.88 -3.01 31.21
N ASN A 216 -14.36 -3.59 32.29
CA ASN A 216 -12.98 -3.36 32.74
C ASN A 216 -12.07 -4.52 32.29
N PRO A 217 -11.01 -4.28 31.49
CA PRO A 217 -10.12 -5.34 31.01
C PRO A 217 -9.41 -6.15 32.11
N GLY A 218 -9.28 -5.60 33.32
CA GLY A 218 -8.74 -6.32 34.48
C GLY A 218 -9.71 -7.34 35.08
N LYS A 219 -11.02 -7.11 34.98
CA LYS A 219 -12.08 -8.05 35.40
C LYS A 219 -13.23 -8.03 34.39
N PRO A 220 -13.00 -8.54 33.16
CA PRO A 220 -13.89 -8.29 32.03
C PRO A 220 -15.23 -9.03 32.13
N MET A 221 -15.35 -9.99 33.05
CA MET A 221 -16.59 -10.74 33.32
C MET A 221 -17.54 -10.03 34.31
N LYS A 222 -17.17 -8.84 34.80
CA LYS A 222 -18.00 -8.03 35.70
C LYS A 222 -18.24 -6.66 35.09
N ASP A 223 -19.48 -6.19 35.18
CA ASP A 223 -19.83 -4.83 34.81
C ASP A 223 -19.49 -3.86 35.94
N TYR A 224 -18.80 -2.78 35.59
CA TYR A 224 -18.45 -1.71 36.52
C TYR A 224 -19.33 -0.50 36.27
N GLN A 225 -19.86 0.09 37.34
CA GLN A 225 -20.67 1.29 37.26
C GLN A 225 -19.86 2.49 37.73
N PHE A 226 -19.99 3.60 37.01
CA PHE A 226 -19.46 4.88 37.43
C PHE A 226 -20.53 5.96 37.27
N LYS A 227 -20.59 6.88 38.22
CA LYS A 227 -21.25 8.17 38.05
C LYS A 227 -20.27 9.14 37.40
N VAL A 228 -20.67 9.76 36.30
CA VAL A 228 -19.91 10.80 35.61
C VAL A 228 -20.23 12.13 36.28
N GLU A 229 -19.21 12.74 36.90
CA GLU A 229 -19.33 14.03 37.56
C GLU A 229 -18.45 15.09 36.89
N LYS A 230 -18.96 16.31 36.77
CA LYS A 230 -18.21 17.46 36.27
C LYS A 230 -17.85 18.37 37.43
N ARG A 231 -16.57 18.72 37.59
CA ARG A 231 -16.09 19.63 38.65
C ARG A 231 -15.21 20.72 38.07
N ASP A 232 -15.09 21.84 38.78
CA ASP A 232 -14.18 22.91 38.40
C ASP A 232 -12.72 22.46 38.45
N SER A 233 -11.92 22.91 37.48
CA SER A 233 -10.48 22.66 37.47
C SER A 233 -9.78 23.50 38.55
N PRO A 234 -8.98 22.88 39.43
CA PRO A 234 -8.22 23.61 40.45
C PRO A 234 -6.95 24.29 39.88
N SER A 235 -6.60 24.04 38.60
CA SER A 235 -5.37 24.56 38.00
C SER A 235 -5.51 26.03 37.58
N VAL A 236 -4.52 26.86 37.91
CA VAL A 236 -4.47 28.29 37.58
C VAL A 236 -4.55 28.53 36.07
N ASN A 237 -3.90 27.66 35.28
CA ASN A 237 -3.89 27.73 33.81
C ASN A 237 -5.22 27.28 33.18
N TYR A 238 -6.09 26.64 33.96
CA TYR A 238 -7.32 26.05 33.49
C TYR A 238 -8.55 26.42 34.35
N LYS A 239 -8.53 27.56 35.04
CA LYS A 239 -9.56 27.97 36.02
C LYS A 239 -11.00 28.00 35.49
N ASN A 240 -11.19 28.09 34.17
CA ASN A 240 -12.52 28.20 33.54
C ASN A 240 -13.00 26.90 32.87
N TYR A 241 -12.28 25.77 33.04
CA TYR A 241 -12.61 24.51 32.40
C TYR A 241 -13.16 23.50 33.41
N LYS A 242 -14.24 22.78 33.05
CA LYS A 242 -14.74 21.67 33.86
C LYS A 242 -13.96 20.39 33.54
N ARG A 243 -13.54 19.67 34.57
CA ARG A 243 -12.93 18.34 34.49
C ARG A 243 -14.00 17.28 34.71
N VAL A 244 -13.86 16.14 34.04
CA VAL A 244 -14.83 15.03 34.09
C VAL A 244 -14.24 13.91 34.94
N PHE A 245 -14.99 13.46 35.94
CA PHE A 245 -14.58 12.44 36.91
C PHE A 245 -15.51 11.24 36.87
N LEU A 246 -14.96 10.07 37.16
CA LEU A 246 -15.69 8.81 37.27
C LEU A 246 -15.74 8.37 38.74
N GLU A 247 -16.92 8.38 39.35
CA GLU A 247 -17.10 7.96 40.75
C GLU A 247 -17.70 6.56 40.84
N SER A 248 -17.08 5.67 41.62
CA SER A 248 -17.66 4.36 41.89
C SER A 248 -18.74 4.43 42.97
N PRO A 249 -19.96 3.89 42.73
CA PRO A 249 -21.00 3.80 43.74
C PRO A 249 -20.49 2.99 44.95
N GLY A 250 -20.46 3.59 46.15
CA GLY A 250 -20.09 2.91 47.39
C GLY A 250 -18.61 2.99 47.83
N ARG A 251 -17.76 3.78 47.16
CA ARG A 251 -16.35 4.02 47.55
C ARG A 251 -16.09 5.49 47.91
N MET A 252 -16.76 5.99 48.95
CA MET A 252 -16.46 7.29 49.54
C MET A 252 -15.69 7.10 50.85
N SER A 253 -14.38 6.87 50.77
CA SER A 253 -13.47 7.09 51.91
C SER A 253 -12.51 8.22 51.55
N ALA A 254 -12.04 8.99 52.53
CA ALA A 254 -11.16 10.15 52.33
C ALA A 254 -9.80 9.84 51.66
N ASN A 255 -9.48 8.54 51.47
CA ASN A 255 -8.28 8.04 50.81
C ASN A 255 -8.56 7.41 49.42
N SER A 256 -9.75 7.63 48.83
CA SER A 256 -10.07 7.07 47.52
C SER A 256 -9.28 7.77 46.41
N SER A 257 -8.77 6.98 45.46
CA SER A 257 -8.13 7.48 44.25
C SER A 257 -9.13 8.25 43.38
N VAL A 258 -8.70 9.38 42.83
CA VAL A 258 -9.48 10.20 41.90
C VAL A 258 -9.33 9.64 40.49
N LEU A 259 -10.45 9.39 39.81
CA LEU A 259 -10.49 8.89 38.44
C LEU A 259 -10.96 10.02 37.52
N GLU A 260 -10.05 10.59 36.74
CA GLU A 260 -10.37 11.66 35.79
C GLU A 260 -10.48 11.08 34.38
N LEU A 261 -11.57 11.35 33.66
CA LEU A 261 -11.74 10.96 32.26
C LEU A 261 -10.98 11.95 31.36
N ASN A 262 -10.00 11.46 30.61
CA ASN A 262 -9.08 12.32 29.85
C ASN A 262 -9.18 12.11 28.34
N THR A 263 -9.68 10.95 27.88
CA THR A 263 -9.85 10.66 26.44
C THR A 263 -11.01 9.70 26.20
N VAL A 264 -11.73 9.92 25.11
CA VAL A 264 -12.77 9.03 24.56
C VAL A 264 -12.38 8.67 23.14
N PHE A 265 -12.34 7.38 22.84
CA PHE A 265 -12.13 6.83 21.50
C PHE A 265 -13.46 6.29 20.99
N LYS A 266 -13.86 6.70 19.78
CA LYS A 266 -15.06 6.20 19.10
C LYS A 266 -14.63 5.34 17.92
N ALA A 267 -14.64 4.03 18.11
CA ALA A 267 -14.27 3.04 17.10
C ALA A 267 -15.50 2.60 16.30
N ARG A 268 -15.44 2.70 14.97
CA ARG A 268 -16.52 2.34 14.06
C ARG A 268 -16.02 1.41 12.98
N LEU A 269 -16.87 0.47 12.56
CA LEU A 269 -16.61 -0.35 11.38
C LEU A 269 -17.07 0.38 10.12
N VAL A 270 -16.21 0.38 9.12
CA VAL A 270 -16.50 0.88 7.77
C VAL A 270 -16.26 -0.29 6.83
N LEU A 271 -17.16 -0.53 5.87
CA LEU A 271 -16.93 -1.55 4.84
C LEU A 271 -15.58 -1.30 4.19
N SER A 272 -14.72 -2.30 4.23
CA SER A 272 -13.42 -2.23 3.59
C SER A 272 -13.67 -2.22 2.08
N GLU A 273 -13.17 -1.21 1.38
CA GLU A 273 -13.21 -1.15 -0.08
C GLU A 273 -12.28 -2.20 -0.72
N GLN A 274 -11.58 -2.98 0.11
CA GLN A 274 -10.59 -3.99 -0.25
C GLN A 274 -11.00 -5.31 0.43
N GLY A 275 -11.01 -6.42 -0.33
CA GLY A 275 -11.32 -7.76 0.21
C GLY A 275 -10.39 -8.19 1.36
N PRO A 276 -10.62 -9.35 2.00
CA PRO A 276 -9.95 -9.73 3.25
C PRO A 276 -8.41 -9.74 3.10
N THR A 277 -7.76 -8.86 3.84
CA THR A 277 -6.32 -8.58 3.77
C THR A 277 -5.52 -9.59 4.61
N SER A 278 -4.62 -10.31 3.94
CA SER A 278 -3.51 -11.03 4.59
C SER A 278 -2.49 -10.03 5.15
N ALA A 279 -1.98 -10.33 6.34
CA ALA A 279 -0.86 -9.70 7.06
C ALA A 279 -0.05 -8.59 6.34
N TYR A 280 -0.06 -7.39 6.95
CA TYR A 280 0.89 -6.27 6.77
C TYR A 280 0.88 -5.52 5.44
N LEU A 281 0.00 -4.51 5.32
CA LEU A 281 0.20 -3.42 4.36
C LEU A 281 0.41 -2.11 5.11
N LEU A 282 1.65 -1.62 5.11
CA LEU A 282 1.91 -0.22 5.41
C LEU A 282 1.05 0.64 4.49
N THR A 283 0.57 1.79 4.96
CA THR A 283 -0.07 2.76 4.06
C THR A 283 0.96 3.34 3.10
N VAL A 284 0.52 3.89 1.96
CA VAL A 284 1.37 4.63 1.01
C VAL A 284 2.23 5.68 1.73
N ASN A 285 1.64 6.43 2.68
CA ASN A 285 2.38 7.45 3.42
C ASN A 285 3.42 6.87 4.38
N GLN A 286 3.15 5.72 5.01
CA GLN A 286 4.13 5.05 5.85
C GLN A 286 5.32 4.55 5.02
N VAL A 287 5.08 3.93 3.87
CA VAL A 287 6.17 3.50 2.98
C VAL A 287 6.97 4.70 2.46
N LYS A 288 6.32 5.84 2.15
CA LYS A 288 7.03 7.08 1.79
C LYS A 288 7.96 7.55 2.92
N THR A 289 7.50 7.51 4.17
CA THR A 289 8.33 7.83 5.34
C THR A 289 9.52 6.88 5.47
N GLU A 290 9.32 5.57 5.32
CA GLU A 290 10.41 4.59 5.38
C GLU A 290 11.43 4.80 4.24
N ILE A 291 10.97 5.17 3.04
CA ILE A 291 11.84 5.57 1.93
C ILE A 291 12.64 6.83 2.29
N ASP A 292 12.02 7.83 2.94
CA ASP A 292 12.70 9.06 3.36
C ASP A 292 13.83 8.76 4.36
N GLU A 293 13.54 7.94 5.37
CA GLU A 293 14.51 7.54 6.40
C GLU A 293 15.66 6.73 5.79
N LEU A 294 15.35 5.76 4.92
CA LEU A 294 16.36 4.95 4.26
C LEU A 294 17.21 5.77 3.27
N ALA A 295 16.62 6.74 2.55
CA ALA A 295 17.34 7.62 1.66
C ALA A 295 18.39 8.45 2.40
N GLU A 296 18.04 8.99 3.56
CA GLU A 296 18.96 9.79 4.37
C GLU A 296 20.12 8.93 4.90
N GLN A 297 19.82 7.73 5.40
CA GLN A 297 20.83 6.77 5.85
C GLN A 297 21.81 6.42 4.71
N LEU A 298 21.29 5.97 3.57
CA LEU A 298 22.12 5.58 2.43
C LEU A 298 22.91 6.75 1.84
N ARG A 299 22.37 7.98 1.86
CA ARG A 299 23.09 9.17 1.45
C ARG A 299 24.30 9.44 2.35
N SER A 300 24.12 9.36 3.67
CA SER A 300 25.22 9.54 4.63
C SER A 300 26.35 8.51 4.48
N GLU A 301 26.02 7.32 3.97
CA GLU A 301 26.96 6.23 3.71
C GLU A 301 27.57 6.25 2.29
N GLY A 302 27.18 7.20 1.42
CA GLY A 302 27.61 7.23 0.02
C GLY A 302 27.02 6.09 -0.84
N LYS A 303 25.91 5.49 -0.38
CA LYS A 303 25.25 4.32 -0.98
C LYS A 303 23.86 4.63 -1.57
N LEU A 304 23.49 5.90 -1.67
CA LEU A 304 22.15 6.31 -2.15
C LEU A 304 21.77 5.72 -3.51
N THR A 305 22.75 5.52 -4.40
CA THR A 305 22.53 4.96 -5.74
C THR A 305 22.68 3.43 -5.79
N SER A 306 22.97 2.75 -4.67
CA SER A 306 23.18 1.29 -4.65
C SER A 306 21.85 0.53 -4.62
N PRO A 307 21.46 -0.16 -5.71
CA PRO A 307 20.17 -0.83 -5.77
C PRO A 307 20.07 -2.02 -4.80
N ARG A 308 21.18 -2.72 -4.54
CA ARG A 308 21.20 -3.86 -3.62
C ARG A 308 21.00 -3.44 -2.16
N GLU A 309 21.56 -2.29 -1.78
CA GLU A 309 21.38 -1.74 -0.43
C GLU A 309 19.92 -1.33 -0.19
N TRP A 310 19.31 -0.68 -1.19
CA TRP A 310 17.88 -0.38 -1.18
C TRP A 310 17.00 -1.63 -1.09
N ARG A 311 17.26 -2.66 -1.92
CA ARG A 311 16.51 -3.92 -1.90
C ARG A 311 16.61 -4.62 -0.54
N SER A 312 17.84 -4.81 -0.05
CA SER A 312 18.10 -5.56 1.18
C SER A 312 17.56 -4.84 2.42
N ARG A 313 17.82 -3.54 2.57
CA ARG A 313 17.35 -2.78 3.73
C ARG A 313 15.87 -2.42 3.65
N GLY A 314 15.36 -2.19 2.43
CA GLY A 314 13.95 -1.89 2.18
C GLY A 314 13.01 -3.09 2.37
N ALA A 315 13.54 -4.31 2.36
CA ALA A 315 12.75 -5.53 2.61
C ALA A 315 12.07 -5.54 3.98
N VAL A 316 12.66 -4.88 4.99
CA VAL A 316 12.09 -4.81 6.36
C VAL A 316 10.70 -4.16 6.39
N PHE A 317 10.40 -3.31 5.41
CA PHE A 317 9.10 -2.65 5.26
C PHE A 317 8.38 -3.03 3.96
N GLY A 318 8.81 -4.12 3.29
CA GLY A 318 8.14 -4.71 2.14
C GLY A 318 8.43 -4.05 0.78
N LEU A 319 9.38 -3.11 0.69
CA LEU A 319 9.69 -2.35 -0.54
C LEU A 319 9.83 -3.22 -1.81
N PRO A 320 10.54 -4.36 -1.80
CA PRO A 320 10.79 -5.18 -3.00
C PRO A 320 9.56 -5.95 -3.51
N GLY A 321 8.50 -6.05 -2.70
CA GLY A 321 7.33 -6.90 -2.97
C GLY A 321 6.00 -6.17 -2.95
N LEU A 322 6.00 -4.82 -2.93
CA LEU A 322 4.78 -4.02 -2.75
C LEU A 322 3.65 -4.41 -3.72
N ASP A 323 3.98 -4.56 -4.99
CA ASP A 323 3.07 -4.83 -6.12
C ASP A 323 3.00 -6.32 -6.53
N LEU A 324 3.72 -7.20 -5.83
CA LEU A 324 3.67 -8.63 -6.07
C LEU A 324 2.46 -9.23 -5.35
N PRO A 325 1.85 -10.32 -5.88
CA PRO A 325 0.73 -10.97 -5.21
C PRO A 325 1.07 -11.46 -3.81
N VAL A 326 0.08 -11.44 -2.92
CA VAL A 326 0.18 -12.01 -1.56
C VAL A 326 0.60 -13.49 -1.59
N ALA A 327 0.14 -14.25 -2.60
CA ALA A 327 0.46 -15.67 -2.76
C ALA A 327 1.97 -15.95 -2.88
N VAL A 328 2.77 -14.97 -3.33
CA VAL A 328 4.23 -15.09 -3.44
C VAL A 328 4.97 -14.29 -2.35
N GLY A 329 4.25 -13.87 -1.30
CA GLY A 329 4.78 -13.09 -0.18
C GLY A 329 4.79 -11.58 -0.41
N GLY A 330 4.23 -11.09 -1.52
CA GLY A 330 4.09 -9.67 -1.78
C GLY A 330 2.94 -9.01 -1.02
N SER A 331 2.77 -7.71 -1.25
CA SER A 331 1.78 -6.87 -0.58
C SER A 331 0.51 -6.63 -1.43
N GLY A 332 0.51 -7.02 -2.70
CA GLY A 332 -0.67 -6.91 -3.56
C GLY A 332 -1.14 -5.48 -3.84
N TRP A 333 -0.25 -4.48 -3.75
CA TRP A 333 -0.60 -3.09 -4.02
C TRP A 333 -0.99 -2.88 -5.47
N ASN A 334 -2.02 -2.07 -5.65
CA ASN A 334 -2.54 -1.71 -6.96
C ASN A 334 -1.68 -0.64 -7.65
N ALA A 335 -1.92 -0.40 -8.94
CA ALA A 335 -1.15 0.56 -9.73
C ALA A 335 -1.24 1.98 -9.19
N GLN A 336 -2.39 2.40 -8.63
CA GLN A 336 -2.51 3.73 -8.03
C GLN A 336 -1.60 3.93 -6.80
N GLN A 337 -1.55 2.94 -5.90
CA GLN A 337 -0.65 2.97 -4.74
C GLN A 337 0.80 2.98 -5.20
N MET A 338 1.15 2.14 -6.18
CA MET A 338 2.51 2.03 -6.71
C MET A 338 2.96 3.29 -7.44
N LEU A 339 2.08 3.92 -8.22
CA LEU A 339 2.36 5.20 -8.90
C LEU A 339 2.83 6.27 -7.90
N GLU A 340 2.20 6.34 -6.73
CA GLU A 340 2.56 7.28 -5.68
C GLU A 340 3.92 6.97 -5.04
N ILE A 341 4.29 5.70 -4.92
CA ILE A 341 5.63 5.29 -4.44
C ILE A 341 6.70 5.57 -5.49
N PHE A 342 6.46 5.23 -6.76
CA PHE A 342 7.41 5.52 -7.84
C PHE A 342 7.66 7.02 -7.99
N ARG A 343 6.60 7.84 -7.93
CA ARG A 343 6.72 9.29 -7.91
C ARG A 343 7.54 9.78 -6.72
N HIS A 344 7.32 9.23 -5.53
CA HIS A 344 8.10 9.59 -4.35
C HIS A 344 9.58 9.20 -4.50
N ALA A 345 9.85 7.99 -4.96
CA ALA A 345 11.20 7.48 -5.23
C ALA A 345 11.95 8.37 -6.25
N GLY A 346 11.28 8.78 -7.33
CA GLY A 346 11.85 9.66 -8.36
C GLY A 346 12.26 11.04 -7.85
N ARG A 347 11.67 11.53 -6.76
CA ARG A 347 12.12 12.76 -6.10
C ARG A 347 13.54 12.62 -5.55
N TYR A 348 13.91 11.44 -5.05
CA TYR A 348 15.24 11.20 -4.50
C TYR A 348 16.27 10.96 -5.60
N ASN A 349 16.08 9.91 -6.38
CA ASN A 349 17.00 9.52 -7.45
C ASN A 349 16.30 8.49 -8.36
N LEU A 350 16.47 8.60 -9.68
CA LEU A 350 15.79 7.71 -10.62
C LEU A 350 16.29 6.27 -10.60
N ASN A 351 17.43 5.96 -9.96
CA ASN A 351 17.85 4.59 -9.71
C ASN A 351 16.87 3.84 -8.78
N LEU A 352 16.13 4.53 -7.91
CA LEU A 352 15.17 3.88 -7.01
C LEU A 352 13.98 3.29 -7.77
N ARG A 353 13.66 3.73 -8.99
CA ARG A 353 12.57 3.12 -9.78
C ARG A 353 12.75 1.60 -9.95
N ASP A 354 13.99 1.12 -9.92
CA ASP A 354 14.32 -0.28 -10.13
C ASP A 354 14.25 -1.13 -8.86
N VAL A 355 14.18 -0.49 -7.68
CA VAL A 355 14.18 -1.19 -6.39
C VAL A 355 12.80 -1.23 -5.73
N VAL A 356 11.87 -0.38 -6.18
CA VAL A 356 10.47 -0.40 -5.76
C VAL A 356 9.75 -1.57 -6.44
N GLY A 357 9.08 -2.39 -5.62
CA GLY A 357 8.27 -3.51 -6.09
C GLY A 357 9.06 -4.60 -6.80
N GLY A 358 8.32 -5.52 -7.42
CA GLY A 358 8.86 -6.67 -8.14
C GLY A 358 9.68 -6.30 -9.37
N ALA A 359 9.54 -5.08 -9.88
CA ALA A 359 10.23 -4.58 -11.07
C ALA A 359 10.22 -5.62 -12.21
N HIS A 360 11.37 -5.95 -12.81
CA HIS A 360 11.46 -6.95 -13.87
C HIS A 360 11.34 -8.41 -13.40
N GLY A 361 11.12 -8.65 -12.11
CA GLY A 361 10.74 -9.97 -11.58
C GLY A 361 9.25 -10.28 -11.70
N ARG A 362 8.39 -9.29 -11.99
CA ARG A 362 6.94 -9.49 -12.15
C ARG A 362 6.55 -10.59 -13.14
N PRO A 363 7.19 -10.74 -14.33
CA PRO A 363 6.85 -11.80 -15.26
C PRO A 363 6.97 -13.21 -14.67
N ALA A 364 7.86 -13.42 -13.69
CA ALA A 364 8.06 -14.72 -13.05
C ALA A 364 6.82 -15.20 -12.26
N VAL A 365 5.88 -14.31 -11.91
CA VAL A 365 4.61 -14.67 -11.25
C VAL A 365 3.75 -15.59 -12.13
N LYS A 366 3.94 -15.55 -13.46
CA LYS A 366 3.21 -16.42 -14.40
C LYS A 366 3.75 -17.85 -14.44
N MET A 367 4.84 -18.14 -13.75
CA MET A 367 5.44 -19.47 -13.70
C MET A 367 4.93 -20.23 -12.48
N ASP A 368 4.51 -21.47 -12.68
CA ASP A 368 4.30 -22.43 -11.61
C ASP A 368 5.48 -23.42 -11.57
N SER A 369 6.63 -22.95 -11.07
CA SER A 369 7.84 -23.78 -10.96
C SER A 369 8.61 -23.47 -9.68
N SER A 370 9.36 -24.46 -9.20
CA SER A 370 10.23 -24.30 -8.02
C SER A 370 11.30 -23.21 -8.23
N VAL A 371 11.78 -23.05 -9.47
CA VAL A 371 12.71 -21.98 -9.87
C VAL A 371 12.08 -20.61 -9.63
N ALA A 372 10.86 -20.39 -10.12
CA ALA A 372 10.16 -19.12 -9.98
C ALA A 372 9.80 -18.83 -8.51
N ASN A 373 9.26 -19.83 -7.80
CA ASN A 373 8.89 -19.68 -6.38
C ASN A 373 10.09 -19.31 -5.51
N ALA A 374 11.25 -19.94 -5.73
CA ALA A 374 12.48 -19.60 -5.03
C ALA A 374 12.96 -18.18 -5.39
N ALA A 375 12.95 -17.81 -6.66
CA ALA A 375 13.41 -16.50 -7.13
C ALA A 375 12.51 -15.35 -6.65
N LEU A 376 11.18 -15.54 -6.66
CA LEU A 376 10.20 -14.57 -6.16
C LEU A 376 10.27 -14.42 -4.65
N LYS A 377 10.47 -15.52 -3.91
CA LYS A 377 10.71 -15.43 -2.46
C LYS A 377 11.97 -14.62 -2.16
N GLN A 378 13.07 -14.88 -2.85
CA GLN A 378 14.30 -14.10 -2.67
C GLN A 378 14.11 -12.63 -3.08
N LEU A 379 13.24 -12.34 -4.05
CA LEU A 379 12.90 -10.98 -4.47
C LEU A 379 12.20 -10.21 -3.36
N VAL A 380 11.15 -10.80 -2.79
CA VAL A 380 10.39 -10.24 -1.65
C VAL A 380 11.30 -10.04 -0.44
N ASP A 381 12.17 -11.01 -0.15
CA ASP A 381 13.12 -10.95 0.97
C ASP A 381 14.27 -9.93 0.72
N GLY A 382 14.30 -9.24 -0.43
CA GLY A 382 15.31 -8.23 -0.79
C GLY A 382 16.66 -8.79 -1.20
N ASN A 383 16.76 -10.10 -1.42
CA ASN A 383 17.98 -10.82 -1.75
C ASN A 383 18.20 -11.01 -3.26
N ALA A 384 17.12 -10.94 -4.06
CA ALA A 384 17.20 -11.04 -5.51
C ALA A 384 16.98 -9.69 -6.20
N TYR A 385 17.58 -9.57 -7.38
CA TYR A 385 17.44 -8.41 -8.26
C TYR A 385 17.41 -8.88 -9.71
N PHE A 386 16.50 -8.33 -10.51
CA PHE A 386 16.18 -8.91 -11.82
C PHE A 386 16.60 -7.95 -12.93
N ALA A 387 17.34 -8.49 -13.90
CA ALA A 387 17.56 -7.86 -15.19
C ALA A 387 16.50 -8.33 -16.19
N VAL A 388 16.38 -7.58 -17.29
CA VAL A 388 15.60 -7.99 -18.46
C VAL A 388 16.51 -7.85 -19.68
N ALA A 389 16.44 -8.81 -20.61
CA ALA A 389 17.30 -8.87 -21.77
C ALA A 389 16.51 -9.14 -23.05
N ILE A 390 16.37 -8.10 -23.89
CA ILE A 390 15.48 -8.10 -25.06
C ILE A 390 16.20 -7.57 -26.27
N THR A 391 16.76 -6.36 -26.14
CA THR A 391 17.32 -5.58 -27.23
C THR A 391 18.54 -6.23 -27.84
N GLU A 392 18.65 -6.11 -29.17
CA GLU A 392 19.79 -6.55 -29.98
C GLU A 392 20.25 -5.40 -30.88
N GLU A 393 21.41 -5.56 -31.52
CA GLU A 393 21.97 -4.55 -32.43
C GLU A 393 20.97 -4.16 -33.53
N ASN A 394 20.25 -5.15 -34.08
CA ASN A 394 19.27 -4.98 -35.14
C ASN A 394 17.81 -4.97 -34.65
N ALA A 395 17.57 -5.09 -33.34
CA ALA A 395 16.23 -5.23 -32.75
C ALA A 395 16.10 -4.40 -31.47
N GLY A 396 15.92 -3.09 -31.65
CA GLY A 396 15.63 -2.11 -30.60
C GLY A 396 14.13 -1.83 -30.49
N THR A 397 13.67 -0.77 -31.16
CA THR A 397 12.24 -0.46 -31.31
C THR A 397 11.49 -1.62 -31.96
N ASP A 398 12.06 -2.17 -33.04
CA ASP A 398 11.54 -3.34 -33.73
C ASP A 398 12.00 -4.63 -33.03
N THR A 399 11.45 -4.86 -31.84
CA THR A 399 11.76 -6.06 -31.04
C THR A 399 11.38 -7.37 -31.73
N LYS A 400 10.50 -7.36 -32.74
CA LYS A 400 10.08 -8.56 -33.46
C LYS A 400 11.17 -9.09 -34.39
N SER A 401 12.01 -8.20 -34.92
CA SER A 401 13.15 -8.55 -35.78
C SER A 401 14.37 -9.13 -35.04
N MET A 402 14.19 -9.65 -33.82
CA MET A 402 15.28 -10.24 -33.04
C MET A 402 15.81 -11.52 -33.70
N GLN A 403 17.12 -11.72 -33.61
CA GLN A 403 17.84 -12.87 -34.18
C GLN A 403 18.25 -13.90 -33.13
N SER A 404 18.27 -13.56 -31.84
CA SER A 404 18.45 -14.56 -30.80
C SER A 404 17.31 -15.56 -30.86
N ARG A 405 17.64 -16.85 -30.92
CA ARG A 405 16.67 -17.93 -31.15
C ARG A 405 16.71 -18.98 -30.05
N ALA A 406 15.55 -19.56 -29.80
CA ALA A 406 15.41 -20.83 -29.10
C ALA A 406 15.20 -21.96 -30.12
N VAL A 407 15.80 -23.12 -29.88
CA VAL A 407 15.54 -24.36 -30.64
C VAL A 407 15.21 -25.45 -29.64
N LYS A 408 14.14 -26.21 -29.85
CA LYS A 408 13.79 -27.35 -28.99
C LYS A 408 14.93 -28.37 -28.93
N ASP A 409 15.26 -28.83 -27.72
CA ASP A 409 16.28 -29.86 -27.46
C ASP A 409 15.82 -30.74 -26.29
N GLY A 410 15.24 -31.90 -26.60
CA GLY A 410 14.58 -32.76 -25.63
C GLY A 410 13.41 -32.05 -24.93
N GLU A 411 13.40 -32.09 -23.60
CA GLU A 411 12.41 -31.37 -22.78
C GLU A 411 12.69 -29.85 -22.72
N GLY A 412 13.89 -29.41 -23.10
CA GLY A 412 14.34 -28.02 -22.98
C GLY A 412 14.56 -27.32 -24.32
N PHE A 413 15.47 -26.36 -24.30
CA PHE A 413 15.81 -25.49 -25.42
C PHE A 413 17.32 -25.26 -25.50
N ARG A 414 17.82 -25.04 -26.72
CA ARG A 414 19.14 -24.49 -27.01
C ARG A 414 18.99 -23.04 -27.45
N LEU A 415 19.53 -22.12 -26.65
CA LEU A 415 19.51 -20.69 -26.95
C LEU A 415 20.79 -20.27 -27.64
N SER A 416 20.69 -19.40 -28.65
CA SER A 416 21.86 -18.79 -29.30
C SER A 416 21.55 -17.35 -29.68
N GLY A 417 22.48 -16.43 -29.39
CA GLY A 417 22.31 -15.02 -29.72
C GLY A 417 23.14 -14.08 -28.84
N SER A 418 22.81 -12.79 -28.96
CA SER A 418 23.42 -11.73 -28.18
C SER A 418 22.42 -10.62 -27.91
N LYS A 419 22.40 -10.14 -26.67
CA LYS A 419 21.61 -8.98 -26.24
C LYS A 419 22.52 -7.80 -25.93
N LEU A 420 22.00 -6.59 -26.10
CA LEU A 420 22.70 -5.32 -25.85
C LEU A 420 21.80 -4.34 -25.10
N TRP A 421 22.43 -3.31 -24.53
CA TRP A 421 21.78 -2.18 -23.85
C TRP A 421 20.92 -2.57 -22.62
N ASN A 422 21.30 -3.66 -21.95
CA ASN A 422 20.58 -4.18 -20.78
C ASN A 422 21.19 -3.61 -19.49
N ALA A 423 20.32 -3.07 -18.63
CA ALA A 423 20.72 -2.59 -17.32
C ALA A 423 20.77 -3.73 -16.28
N ARG A 424 21.42 -3.47 -15.14
CA ARG A 424 21.40 -4.28 -13.90
C ARG A 424 22.19 -5.57 -13.92
N LEU A 425 22.82 -5.94 -15.04
CA LEU A 425 23.46 -7.26 -15.23
C LEU A 425 24.39 -7.68 -14.08
N ARG A 426 25.29 -6.81 -13.62
CA ARG A 426 26.24 -7.09 -12.52
C ARG A 426 25.62 -7.09 -11.12
N GLN A 427 24.46 -6.47 -10.95
CA GLN A 427 23.74 -6.43 -9.67
C GLN A 427 22.65 -7.50 -9.60
N ALA A 428 22.21 -8.02 -10.74
CA ALA A 428 21.13 -8.98 -10.84
C ALA A 428 21.54 -10.34 -10.28
N THR A 429 20.57 -11.09 -9.77
CA THR A 429 20.67 -12.52 -9.48
C THR A 429 20.02 -13.34 -10.60
N HIS A 430 19.01 -12.77 -11.26
CA HIS A 430 18.24 -13.41 -12.32
C HIS A 430 18.08 -12.46 -13.52
N VAL A 431 17.85 -13.03 -14.70
CA VAL A 431 17.49 -12.30 -15.91
C VAL A 431 16.27 -12.92 -16.55
N VAL A 432 15.34 -12.08 -16.99
CA VAL A 432 14.29 -12.46 -17.94
C VAL A 432 14.83 -12.25 -19.36
N LEU A 433 15.17 -13.35 -20.04
CA LEU A 433 15.77 -13.35 -21.38
C LEU A 433 14.70 -13.66 -22.43
N TYR A 434 14.61 -12.84 -23.47
CA TYR A 434 13.68 -13.06 -24.59
C TYR A 434 14.42 -13.54 -25.85
N THR A 435 13.86 -14.51 -26.56
CA THR A 435 14.32 -14.95 -27.88
C THR A 435 13.14 -15.01 -28.85
N SER A 436 13.39 -15.21 -30.15
CA SER A 436 12.35 -15.68 -31.06
C SER A 436 11.81 -17.04 -30.60
N SER A 437 10.55 -17.31 -30.95
CA SER A 437 9.86 -18.57 -30.65
C SER A 437 10.57 -19.77 -31.29
N ALA A 438 10.56 -20.92 -30.61
CA ALA A 438 11.21 -22.14 -31.13
C ALA A 438 10.35 -22.85 -32.19
N ASP A 439 9.05 -22.58 -32.25
CA ASP A 439 8.14 -23.07 -33.30
C ASP A 439 8.29 -22.34 -34.65
N GLY A 440 9.10 -21.27 -34.69
CA GLY A 440 9.40 -20.52 -35.90
C GLY A 440 8.30 -19.55 -36.33
N SER A 441 7.28 -19.28 -35.50
CA SER A 441 6.35 -18.19 -35.78
C SER A 441 7.12 -16.85 -35.71
N SER A 442 7.11 -16.10 -36.82
CA SER A 442 7.94 -14.90 -36.98
C SER A 442 7.47 -13.71 -36.13
N ASP A 443 6.25 -13.78 -35.58
CA ASP A 443 5.66 -12.71 -34.78
C ASP A 443 5.79 -12.94 -33.27
N ASP A 444 6.18 -14.14 -32.85
CA ASP A 444 6.17 -14.51 -31.44
C ASP A 444 7.56 -14.68 -30.84
N ARG A 445 7.58 -14.51 -29.52
CA ARG A 445 8.79 -14.46 -28.70
C ARG A 445 8.63 -15.46 -27.58
N THR A 446 9.74 -15.92 -27.03
CA THR A 446 9.75 -16.81 -25.87
C THR A 446 10.57 -16.18 -24.76
N ALA A 447 10.07 -16.27 -23.54
CA ALA A 447 10.67 -15.66 -22.35
C ALA A 447 11.20 -16.74 -21.40
N PHE A 448 12.40 -16.53 -20.87
CA PHE A 448 13.06 -17.45 -19.95
C PHE A 448 13.51 -16.73 -18.69
N LEU A 449 13.28 -17.31 -17.52
CA LEU A 449 13.85 -16.87 -16.25
C LEU A 449 15.13 -17.66 -15.95
N LEU A 450 16.28 -17.01 -16.02
CA LEU A 450 17.59 -17.64 -15.82
C LEU A 450 18.34 -17.01 -14.64
N PRO A 451 19.12 -17.77 -13.87
CA PRO A 451 20.17 -17.21 -13.03
C PRO A 451 21.13 -16.39 -13.88
N ILE A 452 21.58 -15.23 -13.39
CA ILE A 452 22.46 -14.35 -14.19
C ILE A 452 23.82 -14.98 -14.53
N HIS A 453 24.24 -15.98 -13.74
CA HIS A 453 25.47 -16.75 -13.93
C HIS A 453 25.19 -18.16 -14.47
N HIS A 454 24.07 -18.35 -15.17
CA HIS A 454 23.76 -19.62 -15.82
C HIS A 454 24.94 -20.07 -16.72
N PRO A 455 25.37 -21.34 -16.67
CA PRO A 455 26.44 -21.83 -17.53
C PRO A 455 26.18 -21.54 -19.01
N GLY A 456 27.14 -20.93 -19.70
CA GLY A 456 27.01 -20.53 -21.10
C GLY A 456 26.42 -19.13 -21.33
N LEU A 457 26.03 -18.40 -20.28
CA LEU A 457 25.60 -17.01 -20.34
C LEU A 457 26.75 -16.07 -19.93
N GLU A 458 27.21 -15.24 -20.85
CA GLU A 458 28.32 -14.30 -20.63
C GLU A 458 27.81 -12.85 -20.55
N ILE A 459 28.23 -12.11 -19.52
CA ILE A 459 27.96 -10.67 -19.37
C ILE A 459 29.03 -9.87 -20.10
N VAL A 460 28.62 -8.96 -20.97
CA VAL A 460 29.48 -8.00 -21.68
C VAL A 460 29.22 -6.60 -21.14
N ASP A 461 30.20 -5.99 -20.47
CA ASP A 461 30.01 -4.66 -19.88
C ASP A 461 30.02 -3.54 -20.93
N ARG A 462 29.15 -2.55 -20.72
CA ARG A 462 29.09 -1.25 -21.38
C ARG A 462 28.83 -0.17 -20.32
N TYR A 463 28.82 1.10 -20.73
CA TYR A 463 28.66 2.21 -19.79
C TYR A 463 27.56 3.16 -20.26
N ALA A 464 26.60 3.42 -19.37
CA ALA A 464 25.52 4.37 -19.61
C ALA A 464 25.90 5.77 -19.08
N HIS A 465 25.32 6.81 -19.69
CA HIS A 465 25.50 8.18 -19.22
C HIS A 465 24.71 8.50 -17.95
N GLY A 466 23.62 7.79 -17.66
CA GLY A 466 22.77 7.98 -16.47
C GLY A 466 22.42 6.65 -15.83
N LEU A 467 21.61 6.69 -14.78
CA LEU A 467 21.15 5.54 -13.99
C LEU A 467 22.34 4.72 -13.47
N THR A 468 23.37 5.42 -13.02
CA THR A 468 24.70 4.87 -12.72
C THR A 468 24.74 3.98 -11.47
N GLY A 469 23.62 3.82 -10.77
CA GLY A 469 23.47 2.81 -9.73
C GLY A 469 23.42 1.38 -10.29
N ASN A 470 23.06 1.25 -11.57
CA ASN A 470 22.99 -0.02 -12.26
C ASN A 470 24.13 -0.17 -13.27
N SER A 471 24.65 -1.38 -13.41
CA SER A 471 25.50 -1.75 -14.54
C SER A 471 24.72 -1.70 -15.85
N PHE A 472 25.44 -1.60 -16.97
CA PHE A 472 24.89 -1.54 -18.31
C PHE A 472 25.71 -2.45 -19.21
N GLY A 473 25.11 -3.06 -20.23
CA GLY A 473 25.84 -4.05 -21.00
C GLY A 473 25.00 -4.89 -21.92
N GLY A 474 25.48 -6.09 -22.17
CA GLY A 474 24.88 -7.09 -23.01
C GLY A 474 25.08 -8.49 -22.47
N LEU A 475 24.45 -9.45 -23.14
CA LEU A 475 24.61 -10.87 -22.87
C LEU A 475 25.02 -11.58 -24.16
N LYS A 476 25.86 -12.61 -24.05
CA LYS A 476 26.18 -13.53 -25.15
C LYS A 476 25.91 -14.96 -24.70
N PHE A 477 25.37 -15.76 -25.60
CA PHE A 477 25.09 -17.17 -25.37
C PHE A 477 25.12 -17.90 -26.71
N ASP A 478 25.78 -19.05 -26.77
CA ASP A 478 25.85 -19.89 -27.97
C ASP A 478 25.55 -21.34 -27.60
N LYS A 479 24.52 -21.89 -28.25
CA LYS A 479 23.99 -23.24 -28.00
C LYS A 479 23.85 -23.59 -26.51
N MET A 480 23.46 -22.61 -25.70
CA MET A 480 23.27 -22.76 -24.25
C MET A 480 22.02 -23.59 -23.99
N TYR A 481 22.15 -24.72 -23.30
CA TYR A 481 20.99 -25.53 -22.92
C TYR A 481 20.22 -24.87 -21.77
N VAL A 482 18.89 -24.86 -21.86
CA VAL A 482 17.97 -24.33 -20.86
C VAL A 482 16.82 -25.32 -20.70
N GLY A 483 16.58 -25.79 -19.48
CA GLY A 483 15.47 -26.71 -19.18
C GLY A 483 14.09 -26.04 -19.25
N ALA A 484 13.03 -26.84 -19.36
CA ALA A 484 11.63 -26.35 -19.42
C ALA A 484 11.22 -25.57 -18.16
N GLU A 485 11.81 -25.85 -17.01
CA GLU A 485 11.54 -25.19 -15.73
C GLU A 485 11.89 -23.69 -15.71
N HIS A 486 12.67 -23.24 -16.70
CA HIS A 486 13.05 -21.84 -16.90
C HIS A 486 12.11 -21.07 -17.83
N LEU A 487 11.15 -21.74 -18.49
CA LEU A 487 10.22 -21.11 -19.43
C LEU A 487 9.18 -20.27 -18.68
N ILE A 488 8.97 -19.02 -19.10
CA ILE A 488 7.87 -18.17 -18.60
C ILE A 488 6.69 -18.29 -19.56
N GLY A 489 5.56 -18.81 -19.07
CA GLY A 489 4.42 -19.15 -19.93
C GLY A 489 4.77 -20.30 -20.88
N LYS A 490 4.33 -20.22 -22.13
CA LYS A 490 4.67 -21.17 -23.19
C LYS A 490 5.60 -20.55 -24.24
N ASP A 491 6.16 -21.40 -25.08
CA ASP A 491 6.81 -20.98 -26.32
C ASP A 491 5.83 -20.14 -27.16
N GLY A 492 6.28 -19.00 -27.66
CA GLY A 492 5.46 -18.01 -28.38
C GLY A 492 4.67 -17.03 -27.49
N GLU A 493 4.44 -17.31 -26.21
CA GLU A 493 3.65 -16.42 -25.34
C GLU A 493 4.46 -15.21 -24.80
N GLY A 494 5.76 -15.14 -25.07
CA GLY A 494 6.64 -14.06 -24.64
C GLY A 494 6.20 -12.68 -25.14
N GLY A 495 5.48 -12.62 -26.27
CA GLY A 495 4.96 -11.35 -26.77
C GLY A 495 3.91 -10.70 -25.88
N GLU A 496 2.97 -11.49 -25.37
CA GLU A 496 1.94 -11.03 -24.45
C GLU A 496 2.51 -10.74 -23.06
N ILE A 497 3.46 -11.57 -22.61
CA ILE A 497 4.20 -11.31 -21.35
C ILE A 497 4.93 -9.96 -21.41
N PHE A 498 5.56 -9.64 -22.54
CA PHE A 498 6.19 -8.35 -22.76
C PHE A 498 5.18 -7.21 -22.68
N LYS A 499 4.06 -7.29 -23.42
CA LYS A 499 3.05 -6.21 -23.46
C LYS A 499 2.50 -5.91 -22.07
N GLU A 500 2.07 -6.95 -21.34
CA GLU A 500 1.52 -6.80 -19.98
C GLU A 500 2.54 -6.17 -19.02
N HIS A 501 3.77 -6.67 -19.01
CA HIS A 501 4.83 -6.13 -18.14
C HIS A 501 5.15 -4.67 -18.45
N PHE A 502 5.33 -4.34 -19.73
CA PHE A 502 5.73 -2.99 -20.12
C PHE A 502 4.60 -1.97 -20.05
N LEU A 503 3.33 -2.37 -20.17
CA LEU A 503 2.20 -1.49 -19.89
C LEU A 503 2.26 -1.00 -18.43
N TYR A 504 2.38 -1.92 -17.46
CA TYR A 504 2.55 -1.54 -16.06
C TYR A 504 3.83 -0.73 -15.82
N TRP A 505 4.95 -1.20 -16.35
CA TRP A 505 6.27 -0.62 -16.09
C TRP A 505 6.40 0.81 -16.62
N ARG A 506 5.86 1.11 -17.82
CA ARG A 506 5.83 2.46 -18.40
C ARG A 506 5.05 3.45 -17.54
N LEU A 507 3.91 3.02 -16.99
CA LEU A 507 3.10 3.83 -16.07
C LEU A 507 3.90 4.19 -14.80
N MET A 508 4.58 3.21 -14.21
CA MET A 508 5.41 3.43 -13.02
C MET A 508 6.61 4.35 -13.32
N GLN A 509 7.26 4.19 -14.48
CA GLN A 509 8.35 5.07 -14.92
C GLN A 509 7.92 6.52 -15.13
N ALA A 510 6.74 6.74 -15.72
CA ALA A 510 6.16 8.06 -15.85
C ALA A 510 5.98 8.72 -14.47
N GLY A 511 5.48 7.96 -13.48
CA GLY A 511 5.41 8.40 -12.08
C GLY A 511 6.76 8.88 -11.53
N ALA A 512 7.81 8.07 -11.68
CA ALA A 512 9.15 8.41 -11.23
C ALA A 512 9.72 9.65 -11.96
N ALA A 513 9.50 9.78 -13.27
CA ALA A 513 9.91 10.95 -14.04
C ALA A 513 9.22 12.23 -13.55
N ILE A 514 7.90 12.17 -13.32
CA ILE A 514 7.12 13.29 -12.77
C ILE A 514 7.69 13.71 -11.41
N GLY A 515 7.95 12.76 -10.51
CA GLY A 515 8.56 13.04 -9.21
C GLY A 515 9.94 13.70 -9.31
N CYS A 516 10.75 13.26 -10.27
CA CYS A 516 12.06 13.85 -10.55
C CYS A 516 11.93 15.32 -11.01
N GLY A 517 11.00 15.61 -11.93
CA GLY A 517 10.72 16.98 -12.39
C GLY A 517 10.19 17.88 -11.26
N GLU A 518 9.28 17.38 -10.43
CA GLU A 518 8.76 18.11 -9.27
C GLU A 518 9.89 18.50 -8.31
N ARG A 519 10.82 17.58 -8.04
CA ARG A 519 11.97 17.87 -7.18
C ARG A 519 12.92 18.90 -7.81
N ALA A 520 13.15 18.84 -9.11
CA ALA A 520 13.98 19.83 -9.80
C ALA A 520 13.42 21.26 -9.65
N LEU A 521 12.11 21.43 -9.78
CA LEU A 521 11.46 22.74 -9.57
C LEU A 521 11.54 23.22 -8.11
N GLU A 522 11.47 22.30 -7.13
CA GLU A 522 11.70 22.66 -5.73
C GLU A 522 13.13 23.15 -5.47
N ILE A 523 14.12 22.45 -6.05
CA ILE A 523 15.54 22.84 -5.98
C ILE A 523 15.74 24.21 -6.64
N MET A 524 15.12 24.45 -7.80
CA MET A 524 15.09 25.75 -8.47
C MET A 524 14.47 26.84 -7.59
N ALA A 525 13.30 26.58 -7.00
CA ALA A 525 12.59 27.53 -6.15
C ALA A 525 13.45 27.93 -4.93
N GLU A 526 14.15 26.97 -4.33
CA GLU A 526 15.05 27.25 -3.22
C GLU A 526 16.23 28.11 -3.64
N ARG A 527 16.86 27.78 -4.77
CA ARG A 527 17.97 28.54 -5.34
C ARG A 527 17.61 30.00 -5.57
N ILE A 528 16.46 30.26 -6.18
CA ILE A 528 16.08 31.63 -6.53
C ILE A 528 15.69 32.47 -5.30
N ARG A 529 15.21 31.84 -4.22
CA ARG A 529 14.98 32.51 -2.93
C ARG A 529 16.28 32.90 -2.24
N GLN A 530 17.27 31.99 -2.24
CA GLN A 530 18.49 32.18 -1.45
C GLN A 530 19.59 32.97 -2.17
N ARG A 531 19.70 32.88 -3.50
CA ARG A 531 20.80 33.51 -4.23
C ARG A 531 20.59 35.03 -4.37
N HIS A 532 21.52 35.81 -3.83
CA HIS A 532 21.47 37.28 -3.90
C HIS A 532 22.44 37.86 -4.94
N VAL A 533 21.92 38.60 -5.91
CA VAL A 533 22.69 39.47 -6.85
C VAL A 533 21.89 40.72 -7.22
N PHE A 534 22.56 41.72 -7.79
CA PHE A 534 21.95 43.00 -8.16
C PHE A 534 21.18 43.69 -7.00
N GLY A 535 21.60 43.46 -5.76
CA GLY A 535 20.98 44.06 -4.57
C GLY A 535 19.81 43.29 -3.93
N GLY A 536 19.59 42.01 -4.23
CA GLY A 536 18.55 41.21 -3.56
C GLY A 536 18.45 39.76 -4.07
N PRO A 537 17.44 38.97 -3.62
CA PRO A 537 17.24 37.61 -4.11
C PRO A 537 16.87 37.58 -5.59
N ILE A 538 17.42 36.65 -6.37
CA ILE A 538 17.14 36.55 -7.81
C ILE A 538 15.71 36.14 -8.11
N GLY A 539 15.00 35.55 -7.15
CA GLY A 539 13.59 35.20 -7.27
C GLY A 539 12.69 36.39 -7.58
N ARG A 540 13.13 37.64 -7.36
CA ARG A 540 12.38 38.84 -7.79
C ARG A 540 12.25 38.97 -9.32
N PHE A 541 13.09 38.29 -10.09
CA PHE A 541 13.02 38.32 -11.55
C PHE A 541 11.96 37.34 -12.06
N THR A 542 10.92 37.86 -12.69
CA THR A 542 9.76 37.08 -13.14
C THR A 542 10.11 36.00 -14.16
N HIS A 543 11.12 36.22 -15.02
CA HIS A 543 11.59 35.20 -15.97
C HIS A 543 12.16 33.94 -15.30
N LEU A 544 12.52 33.98 -14.01
CA LEU A 544 12.89 32.80 -13.22
C LEU A 544 11.70 32.14 -12.51
N GLN A 545 10.60 32.87 -12.31
CA GLN A 545 9.38 32.35 -11.68
C GLN A 545 8.43 31.70 -12.69
N GLN A 546 8.29 32.30 -13.87
CA GLN A 546 7.36 31.82 -14.91
C GLN A 546 7.60 30.36 -15.30
N PRO A 547 8.84 29.89 -15.53
CA PRO A 547 9.07 28.49 -15.89
C PRO A 547 8.70 27.50 -14.78
N ILE A 548 8.74 27.92 -13.51
CA ILE A 548 8.26 27.08 -12.39
C ILE A 548 6.76 26.88 -12.52
N GLY A 549 5.99 27.95 -12.74
CA GLY A 549 4.53 27.86 -12.88
C GLY A 549 4.11 27.01 -14.09
N GLU A 550 4.78 27.21 -15.22
CA GLU A 550 4.50 26.47 -16.46
C GLU A 550 4.79 24.97 -16.30
N ASN A 551 6.01 24.60 -15.90
CA ASN A 551 6.40 23.20 -15.79
C ASN A 551 5.69 22.49 -14.63
N LEU A 552 5.42 23.18 -13.52
CA LEU A 552 4.64 22.59 -12.44
C LEU A 552 3.21 22.27 -12.91
N THR A 553 2.59 23.17 -13.66
CA THR A 553 1.25 22.93 -14.24
C THR A 553 1.26 21.71 -15.15
N LYS A 554 2.24 21.62 -16.07
CA LYS A 554 2.40 20.48 -16.97
C LYS A 554 2.63 19.16 -16.20
N LEU A 555 3.45 19.16 -15.15
CA LEU A 555 3.66 17.99 -14.29
C LEU A 555 2.38 17.56 -13.57
N ARG A 556 1.55 18.52 -13.13
CA ARG A 556 0.24 18.23 -12.51
C ARG A 556 -0.75 17.65 -13.51
N MET A 557 -0.75 18.13 -14.75
CA MET A 557 -1.55 17.55 -15.83
C MET A 557 -1.12 16.10 -16.11
N ALA A 558 0.19 15.86 -16.25
CA ALA A 558 0.72 14.51 -16.46
C ALA A 558 0.38 13.56 -15.31
N LEU A 559 0.46 14.05 -14.06
CA LEU A 559 0.09 13.26 -12.88
C LEU A 559 -1.41 12.92 -12.83
N ALA A 560 -2.28 13.87 -13.17
CA ALA A 560 -3.72 13.63 -13.21
C ALA A 560 -4.04 12.53 -14.23
N LEU A 561 -3.43 12.60 -15.42
CA LEU A 561 -3.58 11.58 -16.45
C LEU A 561 -3.00 10.22 -16.02
N ALA A 562 -1.84 10.22 -15.35
CA ALA A 562 -1.24 8.99 -14.83
C ALA A 562 -2.09 8.30 -13.77
N ARG A 563 -2.76 9.06 -12.90
CA ARG A 563 -3.70 8.51 -11.92
C ARG A 563 -4.93 7.91 -12.58
N GLU A 564 -5.43 8.52 -13.66
CA GLU A 564 -6.51 7.95 -14.44
C GLU A 564 -6.11 6.65 -15.14
N ALA A 565 -4.93 6.64 -15.78
CA ALA A 565 -4.37 5.43 -16.39
C ALA A 565 -4.20 4.30 -15.35
N ALA A 566 -3.71 4.62 -14.15
CA ALA A 566 -3.61 3.66 -13.04
C ALA A 566 -4.98 3.13 -12.60
N ARG A 567 -5.99 4.00 -12.52
CA ARG A 567 -7.36 3.62 -12.17
C ARG A 567 -8.00 2.71 -13.22
N LEU A 568 -7.71 2.90 -14.51
CA LEU A 568 -8.17 2.03 -15.59
C LEU A 568 -7.44 0.67 -15.54
N TYR A 569 -6.13 0.71 -15.38
CA TYR A 569 -5.30 -0.48 -15.20
C TYR A 569 -5.79 -1.34 -14.01
N ASP A 570 -6.08 -0.73 -12.87
CA ASP A 570 -6.58 -1.43 -11.67
C ASP A 570 -7.96 -2.08 -11.87
N ARG A 571 -8.77 -1.58 -12.81
CA ARG A 571 -10.07 -2.15 -13.18
C ARG A 571 -9.97 -3.24 -14.25
N GLY A 572 -8.77 -3.51 -14.76
CA GLY A 572 -8.54 -4.45 -15.87
C GLY A 572 -8.94 -3.88 -17.23
N ASP A 573 -9.18 -2.58 -17.34
CA ASP A 573 -9.52 -1.91 -18.60
C ASP A 573 -8.22 -1.50 -19.32
N PHE A 574 -7.49 -2.51 -19.81
CA PHE A 574 -6.16 -2.31 -20.38
C PHE A 574 -6.19 -1.56 -21.70
N ASP A 575 -7.21 -1.78 -22.53
CA ASP A 575 -7.38 -1.10 -23.82
C ASP A 575 -7.56 0.41 -23.62
N ALA A 576 -8.35 0.83 -22.62
CA ALA A 576 -8.48 2.24 -22.28
C ALA A 576 -7.24 2.81 -21.56
N ALA A 577 -6.50 1.98 -20.81
CA ALA A 577 -5.30 2.40 -20.11
C ALA A 577 -4.11 2.61 -21.07
N GLU A 578 -3.96 1.77 -22.09
CA GLU A 578 -2.79 1.73 -22.98
C GLU A 578 -2.45 3.07 -23.66
N PRO A 579 -3.36 3.76 -24.36
CA PRO A 579 -3.05 5.06 -24.97
C PRO A 579 -2.65 6.10 -23.92
N LEU A 580 -3.30 6.11 -22.75
CA LEU A 580 -2.94 7.02 -21.67
C LEU A 580 -1.53 6.74 -21.15
N VAL A 581 -1.19 5.47 -20.89
CA VAL A 581 0.13 5.04 -20.41
C VAL A 581 1.22 5.44 -21.39
N ASN A 582 1.04 5.16 -22.69
CA ASN A 582 2.04 5.52 -23.70
C ASN A 582 2.19 7.05 -23.78
N GLY A 583 1.08 7.79 -23.80
CA GLY A 583 1.08 9.26 -23.79
C GLY A 583 1.82 9.85 -22.59
N ILE A 584 1.52 9.41 -21.37
CA ILE A 584 2.21 9.93 -20.17
C ILE A 584 3.68 9.50 -20.10
N LYS A 585 4.05 8.34 -20.65
CA LYS A 585 5.44 7.90 -20.66
C LYS A 585 6.27 8.79 -21.59
N ALA A 586 5.68 9.20 -22.71
CA ALA A 586 6.28 10.15 -23.62
C ALA A 586 6.35 11.55 -22.97
N GLU A 587 5.19 12.14 -22.70
CA GLU A 587 5.11 13.55 -22.33
C GLU A 587 5.57 13.81 -20.89
N GLY A 588 5.33 12.88 -19.95
CA GLY A 588 5.80 13.01 -18.57
C GLY A 588 7.33 13.07 -18.47
N VAL A 589 8.04 12.35 -19.34
CA VAL A 589 9.52 12.40 -19.41
C VAL A 589 9.99 13.71 -20.05
N GLU A 590 9.39 14.16 -21.14
CA GLU A 590 9.74 15.44 -21.79
C GLU A 590 9.49 16.64 -20.86
N ILE A 591 8.35 16.65 -20.15
CA ILE A 591 8.01 17.68 -19.16
C ILE A 591 9.02 17.67 -18.00
N ALA A 592 9.40 16.48 -17.50
CA ALA A 592 10.39 16.37 -16.44
C ALA A 592 11.79 16.84 -16.88
N LEU A 593 12.18 16.58 -18.14
CA LEU A 593 13.42 17.09 -18.73
C LEU A 593 13.41 18.62 -18.80
N ALA A 594 12.32 19.22 -19.27
CA ALA A 594 12.17 20.68 -19.31
C ALA A 594 12.28 21.31 -17.92
N ALA A 595 11.65 20.70 -16.91
CA ALA A 595 11.76 21.15 -15.52
C ALA A 595 13.20 21.07 -14.99
N CYS A 596 13.95 20.02 -15.32
CA CYS A 596 15.35 19.87 -14.92
C CYS A 596 16.26 20.86 -15.63
N ASP A 597 16.02 21.13 -16.91
CA ASP A 597 16.77 22.11 -17.69
C ASP A 597 16.59 23.54 -17.14
N GLU A 598 15.36 23.95 -16.85
CA GLU A 598 15.07 25.24 -16.20
C GLU A 598 15.77 25.38 -14.85
N ALA A 599 15.70 24.31 -14.03
CA ALA A 599 16.37 24.29 -12.74
C ALA A 599 17.89 24.42 -12.89
N MET A 600 18.49 23.72 -13.86
CA MET A 600 19.92 23.77 -14.15
C MET A 600 20.35 25.18 -14.56
N ARG A 601 19.62 25.81 -15.48
CA ARG A 601 19.90 27.18 -15.95
C ARG A 601 19.75 28.21 -14.83
N ALA A 602 18.75 28.08 -13.96
CA ALA A 602 18.57 28.96 -12.79
C ALA A 602 19.72 28.86 -11.76
N HIS A 603 20.46 27.75 -11.75
CA HIS A 603 21.66 27.59 -10.92
C HIS A 603 22.92 28.20 -11.56
N GLY A 604 22.90 28.50 -12.86
CA GLY A 604 24.08 28.96 -13.62
C GLY A 604 25.20 27.91 -13.60
N ALA A 605 26.45 28.33 -13.43
CA ALA A 605 27.60 27.42 -13.38
C ALA A 605 27.47 26.31 -12.31
N LEU A 606 26.81 26.60 -11.18
CA LEU A 606 26.54 25.59 -10.14
C LEU A 606 25.65 24.46 -10.67
N GLY A 607 24.68 24.77 -11.54
CA GLY A 607 23.79 23.76 -12.14
C GLY A 607 24.51 22.79 -13.06
N TYR A 608 25.62 23.23 -13.66
CA TYR A 608 26.49 22.40 -14.49
C TYR A 608 27.54 21.62 -13.68
N SER A 609 27.68 21.92 -12.39
CA SER A 609 28.61 21.22 -11.49
C SER A 609 28.00 19.95 -10.90
N ARG A 610 28.83 19.11 -10.27
CA ARG A 610 28.37 17.94 -9.51
C ARG A 610 27.92 18.26 -8.08
N ASP A 611 27.99 19.52 -7.66
CA ASP A 611 27.59 19.94 -6.31
C ASP A 611 26.06 20.01 -6.15
N VAL A 612 25.32 19.90 -7.26
CA VAL A 612 23.86 19.75 -7.29
C VAL A 612 23.49 18.61 -8.25
N ASP A 613 22.49 17.83 -7.89
CA ASP A 613 22.11 16.60 -8.62
C ASP A 613 21.33 16.84 -9.94
N LEU A 614 21.26 18.08 -10.43
CA LEU A 614 20.48 18.43 -11.62
C LEU A 614 21.04 17.80 -12.90
N GLY A 615 22.38 17.77 -13.05
CA GLY A 615 23.02 17.10 -14.17
C GLY A 615 22.77 15.59 -14.18
N ASP A 616 22.68 14.96 -13.01
CA ASP A 616 22.38 13.53 -12.86
C ASP A 616 20.93 13.25 -13.26
N ARG A 617 19.99 14.09 -12.80
CA ARG A 617 18.58 13.99 -13.16
C ARG A 617 18.35 14.07 -14.67
N VAL A 618 19.01 15.02 -15.35
CA VAL A 618 18.93 15.14 -16.82
C VAL A 618 19.47 13.88 -17.48
N ARG A 619 20.66 13.40 -17.09
CA ARG A 619 21.26 12.18 -17.66
C ARG A 619 20.39 10.94 -17.45
N ASP A 620 19.78 10.81 -16.28
CA ASP A 620 18.88 9.70 -15.96
C ASP A 620 17.61 9.75 -16.81
N LEU A 621 16.96 10.92 -16.91
CA LEU A 621 15.75 11.11 -17.72
C LEU A 621 16.00 10.92 -19.22
N MET A 622 17.19 11.27 -19.73
CA MET A 622 17.58 10.96 -21.12
C MET A 622 17.58 9.45 -21.39
N GLY A 623 17.93 8.63 -20.38
CA GLY A 623 17.77 7.18 -20.46
C GLY A 623 16.30 6.77 -20.58
N LEU A 624 15.40 7.35 -19.78
CA LEU A 624 13.95 7.07 -19.81
C LEU A 624 13.31 7.50 -21.14
N ARG A 625 13.84 8.54 -21.78
CA ARG A 625 13.39 9.03 -23.09
C ARG A 625 13.54 7.96 -24.19
N ILE A 626 14.53 7.09 -24.04
CA ILE A 626 14.90 6.07 -25.04
C ILE A 626 14.41 4.68 -24.62
N ALA A 627 14.60 4.32 -23.35
CA ALA A 627 14.31 2.99 -22.83
C ALA A 627 12.81 2.69 -22.78
N ASP A 628 12.51 1.38 -22.81
CA ASP A 628 11.16 0.82 -22.67
C ASP A 628 10.15 1.35 -23.71
N GLY A 629 10.67 1.72 -24.89
CA GLY A 629 9.97 2.32 -26.02
C GLY A 629 10.27 3.82 -26.11
N THR A 630 10.84 4.31 -27.19
CA THR A 630 11.22 5.73 -27.31
C THR A 630 10.00 6.65 -27.20
N THR A 631 10.19 7.92 -26.82
CA THR A 631 9.13 8.95 -26.85
C THR A 631 8.36 8.92 -28.18
N ASP A 632 9.06 8.78 -29.31
CA ASP A 632 8.45 8.76 -30.64
C ASP A 632 7.55 7.53 -30.84
N VAL A 633 8.01 6.35 -30.43
CA VAL A 633 7.22 5.11 -30.51
C VAL A 633 5.97 5.21 -29.67
N MET A 634 6.08 5.77 -28.46
CA MET A 634 4.92 5.96 -27.59
C MET A 634 3.88 6.89 -28.23
N ARG A 635 4.31 8.01 -28.82
CA ARG A 635 3.42 8.91 -29.57
C ARG A 635 2.76 8.22 -30.76
N MET A 636 3.52 7.41 -31.50
CA MET A 636 2.99 6.61 -32.60
C MET A 636 1.95 5.59 -32.11
N THR A 637 2.19 4.94 -30.97
CA THR A 637 1.20 4.03 -30.36
C THR A 637 -0.08 4.77 -30.00
N VAL A 638 0.00 5.97 -29.41
CA VAL A 638 -1.21 6.78 -29.14
C VAL A 638 -2.00 7.05 -30.42
N VAL A 639 -1.32 7.41 -31.52
CA VAL A 639 -2.01 7.59 -32.81
C VAL A 639 -2.69 6.31 -33.27
N ARG A 640 -2.00 5.16 -33.17
CA ARG A 640 -2.52 3.86 -33.57
C ARG A 640 -3.77 3.46 -32.78
N GLU A 641 -3.75 3.61 -31.46
CA GLU A 641 -4.86 3.18 -30.61
C GLU A 641 -6.06 4.12 -30.72
N GLU A 642 -5.84 5.43 -30.81
CA GLU A 642 -6.93 6.42 -30.83
C GLU A 642 -7.55 6.65 -32.22
N TYR A 643 -6.73 6.55 -33.27
CA TYR A 643 -7.15 6.89 -34.65
C TYR A 643 -7.07 5.71 -35.62
N GLY A 644 -6.69 4.52 -35.14
CA GLY A 644 -6.70 3.29 -35.90
C GLY A 644 -5.40 2.98 -36.65
N PHE A 645 -5.29 1.71 -37.04
CA PHE A 645 -4.10 1.15 -37.68
C PHE A 645 -3.80 1.79 -39.04
N ASP A 646 -4.82 2.13 -39.83
CA ASP A 646 -4.63 2.67 -41.18
C ASP A 646 -3.85 4.00 -41.16
N LEU A 647 -4.18 4.92 -40.24
CA LEU A 647 -3.48 6.19 -40.10
C LEU A 647 -2.04 5.99 -39.62
N TRP A 648 -1.84 5.06 -38.68
CA TRP A 648 -0.51 4.70 -38.21
C TRP A 648 0.33 4.06 -39.32
N GLU A 649 -0.27 3.17 -40.12
CA GLU A 649 0.39 2.41 -41.18
C GLU A 649 0.97 3.33 -42.26
N MET A 650 0.28 4.42 -42.59
CA MET A 650 0.78 5.46 -43.50
C MET A 650 2.15 6.02 -43.09
N SER A 651 2.49 6.00 -41.80
CA SER A 651 3.76 6.52 -41.27
C SER A 651 4.91 5.51 -41.30
N VAL A 652 4.62 4.21 -41.40
CA VAL A 652 5.61 3.13 -41.29
C VAL A 652 5.80 2.33 -42.58
N ARG A 653 4.83 2.32 -43.50
CA ARG A 653 5.02 1.71 -44.82
C ARG A 653 5.84 2.64 -45.73
N SER A 654 6.88 2.08 -46.35
CA SER A 654 7.52 2.74 -47.49
C SER A 654 6.60 2.66 -48.70
N TYR A 655 6.12 3.80 -49.21
CA TYR A 655 5.35 3.88 -50.46
C TYR A 655 6.21 3.67 -51.73
N SER A 656 7.42 3.12 -51.61
CA SER A 656 8.39 3.02 -52.70
C SER A 656 8.11 1.92 -53.73
N ASN A 657 6.96 1.23 -53.70
CA ASN A 657 6.55 0.25 -54.71
C ASN A 657 5.09 0.44 -55.21
N ALA A 658 4.49 1.63 -55.04
CA ALA A 658 3.13 1.91 -55.53
C ALA A 658 3.06 2.26 -57.03
N THR A 659 3.96 1.70 -57.86
CA THR A 659 3.88 1.75 -59.33
C THR A 659 4.24 0.38 -59.93
N SER A 660 3.33 -0.59 -59.81
CA SER A 660 3.24 -1.70 -60.78
C SER A 660 1.90 -2.43 -60.80
N GLU A 661 0.88 -1.99 -60.05
CA GLU A 661 -0.48 -2.56 -60.12
C GLU A 661 -1.47 -1.54 -60.68
N THR A 662 -1.18 -1.07 -61.88
CA THR A 662 -2.21 -0.67 -62.84
C THR A 662 -1.81 -1.29 -64.17
N GLY A 663 -2.23 -2.53 -64.39
CA GLY A 663 -1.89 -3.30 -65.58
C GLY A 663 -2.61 -4.63 -65.64
N GLU A 664 -3.76 -4.60 -66.31
CA GLU A 664 -4.49 -5.71 -66.95
C GLU A 664 -5.63 -6.38 -66.19
N GLU A 665 -6.62 -6.75 -67.02
CA GLU A 665 -8.07 -6.95 -66.82
C GLU A 665 -8.49 -8.16 -65.97
#